data_AF-D2VM04-F1
#
_entry.id   AF-D2VM04-F1
#
_cell.length_a   1.000
_cell.length_b   1.000
_cell.length_c   1.000
_cell.angle_alpha   90.00
_cell.angle_beta   90.00
_cell.angle_gamma   90.00
#
_symmetry.space_group_name_H-M   'P 1'
#
loop_
_entity.id
_entity.type
_entity.pdbx_description
1 polymer ?
#
loop_
_entity_poly.entity_id
_entity_poly.type
_entity_poly.pdbx_seq_one_letter_code
_entity_poly.pdbx_strand_id
1 'polypeptide(L)'
;MIDTDLVELYTHCVLCIDRYRSDSGGYPPDTFVEHYFDDMDLEKNKKDMEFISELIVGLERYENFINTTLDLFAKRSSAEEFLILNREKTDYSVVLYMLYFIFPEKATFAFLKLFFSNALVPVKRQRFIQFIFNSDIIAEKCVDEWSKHYEIAWIEAEIISSVKENQGTVLDYAATLVDKSKPQRKADTVMEPFNLTEQKPKTLPVEEVIDFKFKTKEVPATTYQPEHPGIAKALDMYREGKRVPFLDEKVLEKNRNEMNKLREEMEKSKLNNSTLFQKKKKDAEEFAKKYEETIPSPKFVVKDIEQVRKILDAPANVKLNAAAILREEAIVRKKQGKEAELLKKYETELRDDSEFVNWKESMKLMDEKKQLEDIERKKREAMESDLNARLMKEQFAEKNTIIASEQKKKREADVNALKEKLVTYQKMQEEKNKEFAKAREEKLKEVKKEIKIEKKRTAYEVKKQREVNEKIIKKQQEEEQKKREELMKQIKALVSGSKRQTKTFDRTETSEVGLLAEMSIQQLKEELDGLKKKQEQEREEKKSQIISQKKEKENDMQAKLSLLRKHREQTKKERTTNRMKKIETMETQNKQAEEMRREGMIALSEKIEQKRDLKMKELKQQAELKNQRLKEKQRLHQEKENVEKKHWENQEIGAERECLIRFENQKRSAPVRNRSKKIGLYKTSDNITEAIHHEEETPINEEVEDHPEDTTHNTSAAEIN
;
A
#
# COMPACT_ATOMS: atom_id res chain seq x y z
N MET A 1 -50.08 24.69 1.93
CA MET A 1 -48.74 24.13 1.71
C MET A 1 -48.50 23.04 2.73
N ILE A 2 -47.71 22.06 2.32
CA ILE A 2 -47.24 20.91 3.11
C ILE A 2 -45.96 21.35 3.82
N ASP A 3 -45.77 20.92 5.07
CA ASP A 3 -44.72 21.43 5.96
C ASP A 3 -43.58 20.41 6.17
N THR A 4 -43.78 19.15 5.77
CA THR A 4 -42.70 18.17 5.59
C THR A 4 -41.96 18.39 4.27
N ASP A 5 -40.71 17.93 4.17
CA ASP A 5 -39.97 17.99 2.91
C ASP A 5 -40.66 17.06 1.89
N LEU A 6 -41.12 17.60 0.77
CA LEU A 6 -41.92 16.87 -0.24
C LEU A 6 -41.15 15.68 -0.88
N VAL A 7 -39.84 15.67 -0.68
CA VAL A 7 -38.88 14.62 -1.03
C VAL A 7 -39.02 13.40 -0.11
N GLU A 8 -39.32 13.63 1.17
CA GLU A 8 -39.52 12.62 2.21
C GLU A 8 -40.99 12.16 2.27
N LEU A 9 -41.96 13.07 2.06
CA LEU A 9 -43.39 12.71 2.02
C LEU A 9 -43.66 11.54 1.05
N TYR A 10 -43.03 11.52 -0.13
CA TYR A 10 -43.17 10.41 -1.08
C TYR A 10 -42.75 9.05 -0.50
N THR A 11 -41.66 8.98 0.28
CA THR A 11 -41.18 7.71 0.84
C THR A 11 -42.11 7.22 1.94
N HIS A 12 -42.69 8.14 2.73
CA HIS A 12 -43.74 7.81 3.70
C HIS A 12 -45.04 7.35 3.03
N CYS A 13 -45.46 7.97 1.92
CA CYS A 13 -46.59 7.48 1.12
C CYS A 13 -46.38 6.01 0.71
N VAL A 14 -45.26 5.69 0.05
CA VAL A 14 -45.00 4.33 -0.45
C VAL A 14 -44.87 3.32 0.69
N LEU A 15 -44.14 3.63 1.76
CA LEU A 15 -43.99 2.75 2.92
C LEU A 15 -45.32 2.50 3.65
N CYS A 16 -46.18 3.51 3.78
CA CYS A 16 -47.51 3.37 4.37
C CYS A 16 -48.41 2.49 3.49
N ILE A 17 -48.41 2.68 2.16
CA ILE A 17 -49.18 1.86 1.22
C ILE A 17 -48.67 0.41 1.18
N ASP A 18 -47.35 0.18 1.18
CA ASP A 18 -46.76 -1.16 1.23
C ASP A 18 -47.16 -1.91 2.51
N ARG A 19 -47.14 -1.23 3.67
CA ARG A 19 -47.64 -1.81 4.93
C ARG A 19 -49.14 -2.09 4.84
N TYR A 20 -49.97 -1.12 4.49
CA TYR A 20 -51.43 -1.26 4.39
C TYR A 20 -51.85 -2.40 3.44
N ARG A 21 -51.17 -2.56 2.29
CA ARG A 21 -51.41 -3.67 1.34
C ARG A 21 -50.92 -5.04 1.84
N SER A 22 -50.05 -5.09 2.84
CA SER A 22 -49.50 -6.32 3.41
C SER A 22 -50.25 -6.77 4.67
N ASP A 23 -50.60 -5.82 5.54
CA ASP A 23 -51.37 -5.98 6.76
C ASP A 23 -52.07 -4.65 7.08
N SER A 24 -53.34 -4.53 6.71
CA SER A 24 -54.17 -3.36 7.05
C SER A 24 -54.78 -3.45 8.46
N GLY A 25 -54.63 -4.57 9.15
CA GLY A 25 -55.34 -4.88 10.41
C GLY A 25 -56.89 -4.87 10.33
N GLY A 26 -57.47 -4.64 9.15
CA GLY A 26 -58.89 -4.32 8.99
C GLY A 26 -59.26 -2.88 9.37
N TYR A 27 -58.28 -1.99 9.59
CA TYR A 27 -58.52 -0.59 9.93
C TYR A 27 -58.89 0.26 8.69
N PRO A 28 -59.75 1.29 8.83
CA PRO A 28 -59.94 2.30 7.80
C PRO A 28 -58.62 3.03 7.48
N PRO A 29 -58.41 3.51 6.23
CA PRO A 29 -57.20 4.23 5.84
C PRO A 29 -56.79 5.37 6.78
N ASP A 30 -57.74 6.20 7.24
CA ASP A 30 -57.46 7.30 8.18
C ASP A 30 -56.80 6.78 9.48
N THR A 31 -57.41 5.77 10.11
CA THR A 31 -56.93 5.16 11.36
C THR A 31 -55.62 4.42 11.16
N PHE A 32 -55.44 3.77 10.01
CA PHE A 32 -54.18 3.10 9.67
C PHE A 32 -53.02 4.11 9.53
N VAL A 33 -53.26 5.26 8.89
CA VAL A 33 -52.25 6.31 8.75
C VAL A 33 -51.90 6.92 10.12
N GLU A 34 -52.87 7.15 11.00
CA GLU A 34 -52.57 7.62 12.37
C GLU A 34 -51.67 6.63 13.13
N HIS A 35 -51.91 5.33 13.01
CA HIS A 35 -51.06 4.28 13.58
C HIS A 35 -49.67 4.22 12.93
N TYR A 36 -49.57 4.37 11.60
CA TYR A 36 -48.28 4.39 10.90
C TYR A 36 -47.37 5.55 11.37
N PHE A 37 -47.94 6.72 11.68
CA PHE A 37 -47.17 7.85 12.22
C PHE A 37 -46.71 7.61 13.68
N ASP A 38 -47.52 6.94 14.51
CA ASP A 38 -47.09 6.52 15.86
C ASP A 38 -45.98 5.47 15.80
N ASP A 39 -46.12 4.45 14.95
CA ASP A 39 -45.16 3.35 14.72
C ASP A 39 -43.76 3.82 14.26
N MET A 40 -43.66 5.06 13.79
CA MET A 40 -42.47 5.63 13.15
C MET A 40 -41.90 6.83 13.91
N ASP A 41 -42.45 7.19 15.08
CA ASP A 41 -42.10 8.39 15.88
C ASP A 41 -42.14 9.71 15.06
N LEU A 42 -43.10 9.86 14.13
CA LEU A 42 -43.18 11.00 13.20
C LEU A 42 -44.04 12.15 13.74
N GLU A 43 -43.69 13.39 13.37
CA GLU A 43 -44.53 14.55 13.67
C GLU A 43 -45.88 14.47 12.91
N LYS A 44 -46.99 14.44 13.65
CA LYS A 44 -48.35 14.28 13.11
C LYS A 44 -48.88 15.54 12.42
N ASN A 45 -48.33 15.88 11.25
CA ASN A 45 -48.90 16.91 10.39
C ASN A 45 -50.20 16.41 9.74
N LYS A 46 -51.34 16.98 10.14
CA LYS A 46 -52.68 16.56 9.70
C LYS A 46 -52.84 16.51 8.18
N LYS A 47 -52.34 17.52 7.46
CA LYS A 47 -52.45 17.62 5.99
C LYS A 47 -51.78 16.44 5.28
N ASP A 48 -50.69 15.96 5.86
CA ASP A 48 -49.86 14.93 5.24
C ASP A 48 -50.47 13.54 5.52
N MET A 49 -51.07 13.35 6.69
CA MET A 49 -51.89 12.18 7.02
C MET A 49 -53.18 12.14 6.17
N GLU A 50 -53.90 13.26 6.05
CA GLU A 50 -55.08 13.43 5.19
C GLU A 50 -54.73 13.11 3.71
N PHE A 51 -53.60 13.61 3.21
CA PHE A 51 -53.12 13.31 1.85
C PHE A 51 -52.76 11.84 1.65
N ILE A 52 -52.10 11.19 2.61
CA ILE A 52 -51.77 9.75 2.52
C ILE A 52 -53.05 8.90 2.57
N SER A 53 -54.06 9.30 3.35
CA SER A 53 -55.37 8.61 3.37
C SER A 53 -56.13 8.78 2.04
N GLU A 54 -56.24 10.01 1.51
CA GLU A 54 -56.81 10.25 0.17
C GLU A 54 -56.09 9.40 -0.90
N LEU A 55 -54.76 9.29 -0.81
CA LEU A 55 -53.94 8.50 -1.73
C LEU A 55 -54.25 6.99 -1.63
N ILE A 56 -54.41 6.45 -0.42
CA ILE A 56 -54.79 5.03 -0.21
C ILE A 56 -56.19 4.76 -0.78
N VAL A 57 -57.19 5.57 -0.39
CA VAL A 57 -58.58 5.43 -0.86
C VAL A 57 -58.67 5.57 -2.39
N GLY A 58 -57.90 6.48 -2.98
CA GLY A 58 -57.78 6.62 -4.43
C GLY A 58 -57.18 5.40 -5.12
N LEU A 59 -56.11 4.82 -4.56
CA LEU A 59 -55.46 3.62 -5.09
C LEU A 59 -56.31 2.36 -4.98
N GLU A 60 -57.19 2.25 -3.98
CA GLU A 60 -58.22 1.21 -3.90
C GLU A 60 -59.32 1.43 -4.94
N ARG A 61 -59.91 2.64 -4.97
CA ARG A 61 -61.03 2.99 -5.87
C ARG A 61 -60.71 2.78 -7.35
N TYR A 62 -59.47 3.04 -7.75
CA TYR A 62 -59.00 2.88 -9.12
C TYR A 62 -58.10 1.64 -9.32
N GLU A 63 -58.12 0.66 -8.40
CA GLU A 63 -57.24 -0.51 -8.50
C GLU A 63 -57.37 -1.25 -9.84
N ASN A 64 -58.58 -1.43 -10.38
CA ASN A 64 -58.78 -2.11 -11.66
C ASN A 64 -58.10 -1.35 -12.83
N PHE A 65 -58.18 -0.02 -12.86
CA PHE A 65 -57.48 0.81 -13.83
C PHE A 65 -55.95 0.70 -13.68
N ILE A 66 -55.47 0.73 -12.43
CA ILE A 66 -54.04 0.66 -12.09
C ILE A 66 -53.47 -0.72 -12.45
N ASN A 67 -54.10 -1.82 -12.04
CA ASN A 67 -53.63 -3.16 -12.36
C ASN A 67 -53.61 -3.39 -13.89
N THR A 68 -54.66 -3.00 -14.62
CA THR A 68 -54.75 -3.20 -16.07
C THR A 68 -53.73 -2.37 -16.86
N THR A 69 -53.46 -1.12 -16.47
CA THR A 69 -52.39 -0.31 -17.07
C THR A 69 -51.00 -0.85 -16.78
N LEU A 70 -50.74 -1.28 -15.54
CA LEU A 70 -49.46 -1.88 -15.16
C LEU A 70 -49.23 -3.20 -15.91
N ASP A 71 -50.26 -4.04 -16.09
CA ASP A 71 -50.19 -5.25 -16.90
C ASP A 71 -49.90 -4.97 -18.39
N LEU A 72 -50.47 -3.90 -18.96
CA LEU A 72 -50.14 -3.47 -20.32
C LEU A 72 -48.68 -2.98 -20.44
N PHE A 73 -48.18 -2.23 -19.46
CA PHE A 73 -46.77 -1.84 -19.38
C PHE A 73 -45.86 -3.06 -19.22
N ALA A 74 -46.27 -4.05 -18.42
CA ALA A 74 -45.57 -5.30 -18.19
C ALA A 74 -45.47 -6.16 -19.46
N LYS A 75 -46.54 -6.23 -20.25
CA LYS A 75 -46.60 -6.91 -21.57
C LYS A 75 -45.73 -6.23 -22.63
N ARG A 76 -45.49 -4.91 -22.50
CA ARG A 76 -44.65 -4.11 -23.42
C ARG A 76 -43.17 -4.09 -23.04
N SER A 77 -42.87 -4.21 -21.75
CA SER A 77 -41.52 -4.29 -21.19
C SER A 77 -40.84 -5.64 -21.42
N SER A 78 -39.54 -5.72 -21.15
CA SER A 78 -38.82 -7.00 -21.16
C SER A 78 -39.20 -7.90 -19.97
N ALA A 79 -38.93 -9.20 -20.07
CA ALA A 79 -39.21 -10.17 -19.01
C ALA A 79 -38.40 -9.93 -17.72
N GLU A 80 -37.30 -9.17 -17.79
CA GLU A 80 -36.53 -8.74 -16.62
C GLU A 80 -37.19 -7.52 -15.96
N GLU A 81 -37.65 -6.56 -16.76
CA GLU A 81 -38.45 -5.42 -16.30
C GLU A 81 -39.79 -5.84 -15.70
N PHE A 82 -40.41 -6.94 -16.16
CA PHE A 82 -41.61 -7.54 -15.52
C PHE A 82 -41.37 -7.91 -14.05
N LEU A 83 -40.21 -8.50 -13.72
CA LEU A 83 -39.88 -8.87 -12.34
C LEU A 83 -39.56 -7.64 -11.47
N ILE A 84 -38.99 -6.60 -12.08
CA ILE A 84 -38.71 -5.32 -11.42
C ILE A 84 -40.01 -4.56 -11.13
N LEU A 85 -40.93 -4.51 -12.10
CA LEU A 85 -42.24 -3.88 -11.98
C LEU A 85 -43.08 -4.48 -10.84
N ASN A 86 -43.04 -5.80 -10.66
CA ASN A 86 -43.72 -6.47 -9.54
C ASN A 86 -43.10 -6.13 -8.17
N ARG A 87 -41.81 -5.80 -8.11
CA ARG A 87 -41.14 -5.37 -6.87
C ARG A 87 -41.42 -3.90 -6.54
N GLU A 88 -41.55 -3.06 -7.56
CA GLU A 88 -41.77 -1.61 -7.43
C GLU A 88 -43.26 -1.24 -7.67
N LYS A 89 -44.19 -2.20 -7.56
CA LYS A 89 -45.58 -2.06 -8.02
C LYS A 89 -46.27 -0.85 -7.36
N THR A 90 -45.98 -0.57 -6.10
CA THR A 90 -46.51 0.59 -5.36
C THR A 90 -45.97 1.91 -5.87
N ASP A 91 -44.67 2.05 -6.14
CA ASP A 91 -44.12 3.24 -6.81
C ASP A 91 -44.84 3.53 -8.14
N TYR A 92 -44.97 2.51 -8.99
CA TYR A 92 -45.64 2.64 -10.28
C TYR A 92 -47.15 2.91 -10.14
N SER A 93 -47.81 2.36 -9.10
CA SER A 93 -49.21 2.65 -8.76
C SER A 93 -49.41 4.12 -8.37
N VAL A 94 -48.56 4.63 -7.46
CA VAL A 94 -48.62 6.02 -6.97
C VAL A 94 -48.34 7.00 -8.11
N VAL A 95 -47.26 6.80 -8.87
CA VAL A 95 -46.91 7.69 -9.99
C VAL A 95 -48.04 7.75 -11.04
N LEU A 96 -48.66 6.61 -11.35
CA LEU A 96 -49.79 6.53 -12.27
C LEU A 96 -51.03 7.29 -11.77
N TYR A 97 -51.47 7.00 -10.54
CA TYR A 97 -52.67 7.61 -9.94
C TYR A 97 -52.50 9.14 -9.76
N MET A 98 -51.30 9.56 -9.32
CA MET A 98 -50.93 10.97 -9.21
C MET A 98 -50.95 11.72 -10.54
N LEU A 99 -50.52 11.08 -11.64
CA LEU A 99 -50.50 11.69 -12.98
C LEU A 99 -51.89 11.76 -13.64
N TYR A 100 -52.75 10.77 -13.40
CA TYR A 100 -54.06 10.67 -14.06
C TYR A 100 -55.19 11.40 -13.33
N PHE A 101 -55.19 11.41 -12.00
CA PHE A 101 -56.35 11.88 -11.22
C PHE A 101 -56.01 13.11 -10.36
N ILE A 102 -54.97 13.02 -9.52
CA ILE A 102 -54.62 14.13 -8.63
C ILE A 102 -54.05 15.34 -9.39
N PHE A 103 -53.34 15.14 -10.51
CA PHE A 103 -52.74 16.23 -11.28
C PHE A 103 -53.73 17.09 -12.07
N PRO A 104 -54.71 16.54 -12.84
CA PRO A 104 -55.71 17.36 -13.49
C PRO A 104 -56.64 18.09 -12.52
N GLU A 105 -56.98 17.46 -11.37
CA GLU A 105 -57.97 17.99 -10.42
C GLU A 105 -57.39 18.92 -9.34
N LYS A 106 -56.28 18.53 -8.68
CA LYS A 106 -55.85 19.13 -7.39
C LYS A 106 -54.42 19.68 -7.36
N ALA A 107 -53.47 19.09 -8.09
CA ALA A 107 -52.04 19.32 -7.87
C ALA A 107 -51.37 20.15 -8.99
N THR A 108 -50.41 21.00 -8.62
CA THR A 108 -49.61 21.72 -9.62
C THR A 108 -48.49 20.87 -10.21
N PHE A 109 -48.09 21.15 -11.44
CA PHE A 109 -46.98 20.43 -12.09
C PHE A 109 -45.63 20.63 -11.37
N ALA A 110 -45.44 21.78 -10.72
CA ALA A 110 -44.27 22.05 -9.88
C ALA A 110 -44.22 21.14 -8.64
N PHE A 111 -45.37 20.87 -8.03
CA PHE A 111 -45.50 19.91 -6.93
C PHE A 111 -45.17 18.48 -7.40
N LEU A 112 -45.76 18.00 -8.50
CA LEU A 112 -45.44 16.66 -9.05
C LEU A 112 -43.94 16.49 -9.29
N LYS A 113 -43.29 17.49 -9.89
CA LYS A 113 -41.87 17.47 -10.23
C LYS A 113 -40.95 17.32 -9.01
N LEU A 114 -41.38 17.80 -7.84
CA LEU A 114 -40.66 17.69 -6.58
C LEU A 114 -41.03 16.41 -5.81
N PHE A 115 -42.31 16.05 -5.77
CA PHE A 115 -42.80 14.80 -5.16
C PHE A 115 -42.20 13.55 -5.85
N PHE A 116 -42.16 13.53 -7.19
CA PHE A 116 -41.49 12.48 -7.97
C PHE A 116 -39.96 12.61 -8.02
N SER A 117 -39.31 13.36 -7.11
CA SER A 117 -37.83 13.39 -7.04
C SER A 117 -37.26 12.05 -6.58
N ASN A 118 -37.79 11.50 -5.49
CA ASN A 118 -37.34 10.25 -4.86
C ASN A 118 -38.02 8.98 -5.40
N ALA A 119 -39.21 9.08 -6.01
CA ALA A 119 -39.83 8.00 -6.77
C ALA A 119 -38.84 7.42 -7.82
N LEU A 120 -39.02 6.16 -8.23
CA LEU A 120 -38.45 5.47 -9.42
C LEU A 120 -37.19 6.06 -10.08
N VAL A 121 -36.12 5.27 -10.23
CA VAL A 121 -34.89 5.62 -11.00
C VAL A 121 -35.23 6.42 -12.28
N PRO A 122 -34.62 7.60 -12.55
CA PRO A 122 -35.12 8.54 -13.56
C PRO A 122 -35.38 7.96 -14.97
N VAL A 123 -34.55 7.00 -15.41
CA VAL A 123 -34.73 6.28 -16.69
C VAL A 123 -36.00 5.41 -16.69
N LYS A 124 -36.35 4.78 -15.57
CA LYS A 124 -37.61 4.05 -15.39
C LYS A 124 -38.81 5.00 -15.43
N ARG A 125 -38.73 6.11 -14.68
CA ARG A 125 -39.78 7.14 -14.64
C ARG A 125 -40.06 7.70 -16.04
N GLN A 126 -39.01 8.03 -16.80
CA GLN A 126 -39.15 8.46 -18.19
C GLN A 126 -39.90 7.42 -19.03
N ARG A 127 -39.42 6.16 -19.06
CA ARG A 127 -40.05 5.09 -19.87
C ARG A 127 -41.52 4.89 -19.53
N PHE A 128 -41.87 4.98 -18.24
CA PHE A 128 -43.23 4.83 -17.75
C PHE A 128 -44.12 6.01 -18.18
N ILE A 129 -43.66 7.25 -17.98
CA ILE A 129 -44.39 8.46 -18.42
C ILE A 129 -44.55 8.45 -19.96
N GLN A 130 -43.51 8.11 -20.71
CA GLN A 130 -43.55 8.00 -22.17
C GLN A 130 -44.45 6.87 -22.67
N PHE A 131 -44.68 5.81 -21.89
CA PHE A 131 -45.68 4.79 -22.19
C PHE A 131 -47.10 5.30 -21.89
N ILE A 132 -47.29 5.92 -20.72
CA ILE A 132 -48.58 6.41 -20.24
C ILE A 132 -49.16 7.52 -21.15
N PHE A 133 -48.33 8.47 -21.60
CA PHE A 133 -48.75 9.62 -22.41
C PHE A 133 -48.54 9.42 -23.92
N ASN A 134 -48.41 8.17 -24.39
CA ASN A 134 -48.34 7.87 -25.82
C ASN A 134 -49.76 7.69 -26.40
N SER A 135 -50.20 8.66 -27.20
CA SER A 135 -51.55 8.67 -27.80
C SER A 135 -51.85 7.42 -28.63
N ASP A 136 -50.86 6.85 -29.33
CA ASP A 136 -51.04 5.67 -30.18
C ASP A 136 -51.31 4.43 -29.30
N ILE A 137 -50.51 4.24 -28.25
CA ILE A 137 -50.66 3.11 -27.32
C ILE A 137 -51.98 3.20 -26.55
N ILE A 138 -52.38 4.41 -26.13
CA ILE A 138 -53.65 4.63 -25.43
C ILE A 138 -54.82 4.21 -26.32
N ALA A 139 -54.87 4.75 -27.54
CA ALA A 139 -55.95 4.52 -28.49
C ALA A 139 -56.01 3.08 -29.03
N GLU A 140 -54.87 2.43 -29.25
CA GLU A 140 -54.81 1.08 -29.82
C GLU A 140 -55.00 -0.04 -28.77
N LYS A 141 -54.68 0.19 -27.49
CA LYS A 141 -54.60 -0.89 -26.48
C LYS A 141 -55.08 -0.56 -25.08
N CYS A 142 -55.04 0.70 -24.63
CA CYS A 142 -55.50 1.01 -23.27
C CYS A 142 -57.02 1.12 -23.20
N VAL A 143 -57.67 1.78 -24.17
CA VAL A 143 -59.13 1.97 -24.17
C VAL A 143 -59.88 0.63 -24.22
N ASP A 144 -59.43 -0.30 -25.06
CA ASP A 144 -59.99 -1.67 -25.19
C ASP A 144 -59.92 -2.50 -23.89
N GLU A 145 -58.94 -2.22 -23.02
CA GLU A 145 -58.79 -2.90 -21.73
C GLU A 145 -59.49 -2.15 -20.59
N TRP A 146 -59.49 -0.81 -20.61
CA TRP A 146 -60.19 0.03 -19.63
C TRP A 146 -61.71 -0.05 -19.74
N SER A 147 -62.24 -0.13 -20.97
CA SER A 147 -63.68 -0.25 -21.26
C SER A 147 -64.32 -1.55 -20.73
N LYS A 148 -63.51 -2.52 -20.30
CA LYS A 148 -63.96 -3.73 -19.58
C LYS A 148 -64.34 -3.48 -18.12
N HIS A 149 -63.92 -2.34 -17.56
CA HIS A 149 -64.06 -1.99 -16.14
C HIS A 149 -64.75 -0.64 -15.90
N TYR A 150 -64.67 0.28 -16.87
CA TYR A 150 -65.23 1.64 -16.77
C TYR A 150 -65.98 2.02 -18.05
N GLU A 151 -66.94 2.94 -17.95
CA GLU A 151 -67.75 3.37 -19.08
C GLU A 151 -66.93 4.20 -20.09
N ILE A 152 -67.08 3.92 -21.39
CA ILE A 152 -66.32 4.55 -22.47
C ILE A 152 -66.47 6.09 -22.43
N ALA A 153 -67.68 6.60 -22.23
CA ALA A 153 -67.94 8.03 -22.15
C ALA A 153 -67.16 8.72 -21.00
N TRP A 154 -66.96 8.03 -19.87
CA TRP A 154 -66.15 8.55 -18.76
C TRP A 154 -64.65 8.46 -19.06
N ILE A 155 -64.18 7.37 -19.69
CA ILE A 155 -62.78 7.25 -20.14
C ILE A 155 -62.43 8.38 -21.12
N GLU A 156 -63.33 8.68 -22.08
CA GLU A 156 -63.14 9.75 -23.04
C GLU A 156 -63.18 11.16 -22.41
N ALA A 157 -64.15 11.40 -21.52
CA ALA A 157 -64.39 12.72 -20.93
C ALA A 157 -63.45 13.09 -19.77
N GLU A 158 -62.96 12.12 -18.99
CA GLU A 158 -62.15 12.35 -17.78
C GLU A 158 -60.66 12.04 -17.99
N ILE A 159 -60.35 10.95 -18.70
CA ILE A 159 -58.98 10.42 -18.80
C ILE A 159 -58.30 10.90 -20.09
N ILE A 160 -58.94 10.69 -21.25
CA ILE A 160 -58.33 10.97 -22.55
C ILE A 160 -58.23 12.48 -22.82
N SER A 161 -59.21 13.26 -22.38
CA SER A 161 -59.18 14.73 -22.30
C SER A 161 -57.97 15.22 -21.51
N SER A 162 -57.89 14.87 -20.22
CA SER A 162 -56.83 15.24 -19.28
C SER A 162 -55.43 14.86 -19.78
N VAL A 163 -55.29 13.69 -20.44
CA VAL A 163 -54.04 13.29 -21.09
C VAL A 163 -53.68 14.23 -22.23
N LYS A 164 -54.60 14.52 -23.15
CA LYS A 164 -54.33 15.34 -24.35
C LYS A 164 -53.95 16.77 -23.99
N GLU A 165 -54.64 17.37 -23.03
CA GLU A 165 -54.35 18.73 -22.56
C GLU A 165 -52.97 18.81 -21.88
N ASN A 166 -52.62 17.84 -21.05
CA ASN A 166 -51.35 17.82 -20.31
C ASN A 166 -50.18 17.14 -21.06
N GLN A 167 -50.40 16.59 -22.26
CA GLN A 167 -49.44 15.72 -22.92
C GLN A 167 -48.07 16.37 -23.12
N GLY A 168 -48.06 17.64 -23.58
CA GLY A 168 -46.83 18.39 -23.80
C GLY A 168 -46.03 18.61 -22.52
N THR A 169 -46.66 19.14 -21.47
CA THR A 169 -45.98 19.49 -20.21
C THR A 169 -45.36 18.25 -19.55
N VAL A 170 -46.10 17.14 -19.54
CA VAL A 170 -45.67 15.87 -18.93
C VAL A 170 -44.55 15.20 -19.75
N LEU A 171 -44.62 15.22 -21.09
CA LEU A 171 -43.56 14.67 -21.94
C LEU A 171 -42.28 15.54 -21.92
N ASP A 172 -42.40 16.87 -21.83
CA ASP A 172 -41.26 17.78 -21.65
C ASP A 172 -40.51 17.47 -20.34
N TYR A 173 -41.24 17.27 -19.24
CA TYR A 173 -40.62 16.79 -17.99
C TYR A 173 -39.93 15.44 -18.17
N ALA A 174 -40.55 14.48 -18.86
CA ALA A 174 -39.94 13.18 -19.14
C ALA A 174 -38.63 13.32 -19.94
N ALA A 175 -38.53 14.27 -20.88
CA ALA A 175 -37.27 14.59 -21.55
C ALA A 175 -36.20 15.12 -20.57
N THR A 176 -36.56 16.04 -19.66
CA THR A 176 -35.60 16.61 -18.68
C THR A 176 -35.01 15.58 -17.69
N LEU A 177 -35.62 14.40 -17.54
CA LEU A 177 -35.08 13.32 -16.71
C LEU A 177 -33.78 12.71 -17.28
N VAL A 178 -33.60 12.74 -18.60
CA VAL A 178 -32.42 12.12 -19.26
C VAL A 178 -31.17 12.96 -19.11
N ASP A 179 -31.27 14.28 -19.27
CA ASP A 179 -30.09 15.16 -19.29
C ASP A 179 -29.44 15.32 -17.92
N LYS A 180 -30.13 14.96 -16.84
CA LYS A 180 -29.53 14.76 -15.50
C LYS A 180 -28.87 13.40 -15.29
N SER A 181 -29.18 12.39 -16.13
CA SER A 181 -28.63 11.02 -16.03
C SER A 181 -27.40 10.78 -16.91
N LYS A 182 -27.23 11.60 -17.96
CA LYS A 182 -25.93 11.78 -18.60
C LYS A 182 -25.01 12.46 -17.58
N PRO A 183 -23.82 11.93 -17.24
CA PRO A 183 -22.82 12.77 -16.60
C PRO A 183 -22.56 13.98 -17.52
N GLN A 184 -22.43 15.18 -16.97
CA GLN A 184 -22.06 16.35 -17.77
C GLN A 184 -20.81 16.00 -18.58
N ARG A 185 -20.96 15.90 -19.91
CA ARG A 185 -19.82 15.95 -20.81
C ARG A 185 -19.14 17.27 -20.48
N LYS A 186 -17.89 17.22 -20.01
CA LYS A 186 -17.06 18.41 -19.90
C LYS A 186 -17.14 19.08 -21.27
N ALA A 187 -17.55 20.34 -21.32
CA ALA A 187 -17.56 21.08 -22.57
C ALA A 187 -16.17 20.99 -23.19
N ASP A 188 -16.09 20.84 -24.52
CA ASP A 188 -14.81 20.81 -25.21
C ASP A 188 -14.02 22.06 -24.81
N THR A 189 -12.78 21.87 -24.34
CA THR A 189 -12.01 22.92 -23.68
C THR A 189 -11.66 24.02 -24.70
N VAL A 190 -12.51 25.05 -24.74
CA VAL A 190 -12.20 26.31 -25.43
C VAL A 190 -10.87 26.81 -24.87
N MET A 191 -9.93 27.11 -25.77
CA MET A 191 -8.53 27.38 -25.42
C MET A 191 -8.37 28.80 -24.89
N GLU A 192 -8.88 29.05 -23.68
CA GLU A 192 -8.66 30.32 -22.99
C GLU A 192 -7.16 30.47 -22.70
N PRO A 193 -6.50 31.56 -23.17
CA PRO A 193 -5.06 31.71 -23.05
C PRO A 193 -4.67 31.79 -21.58
N PHE A 194 -3.71 30.97 -21.17
CA PHE A 194 -3.32 30.88 -19.77
C PHE A 194 -2.72 32.21 -19.28
N ASN A 195 -3.49 32.93 -18.46
CA ASN A 195 -2.88 33.87 -17.53
C ASN A 195 -1.93 33.06 -16.63
N LEU A 196 -0.65 33.48 -16.53
CA LEU A 196 0.34 32.87 -15.65
C LEU A 196 -0.11 33.09 -14.20
N THR A 197 -0.98 32.21 -13.74
CA THR A 197 -1.53 32.22 -12.40
C THR A 197 -0.41 31.80 -11.47
N GLU A 198 0.11 32.76 -10.69
CA GLU A 198 1.01 32.46 -9.58
C GLU A 198 0.39 31.33 -8.75
N GLN A 199 1.16 30.26 -8.53
CA GLN A 199 0.64 29.06 -7.88
C GLN A 199 0.11 29.46 -6.51
N LYS A 200 -1.22 29.40 -6.29
CA LYS A 200 -1.82 29.67 -4.97
C LYS A 200 -1.01 28.87 -3.95
N PRO A 201 -0.34 29.53 -2.99
CA PRO A 201 0.62 28.87 -2.14
C PRO A 201 -0.08 27.73 -1.43
N LYS A 202 0.46 26.51 -1.57
CA LYS A 202 -0.10 25.34 -0.90
C LYS A 202 -0.14 25.64 0.60
N THR A 203 -1.33 25.81 1.14
CA THR A 203 -1.55 25.78 2.57
C THR A 203 -1.05 24.43 3.06
N LEU A 204 0.12 24.43 3.69
CA LEU A 204 0.60 23.28 4.44
C LEU A 204 -0.51 22.89 5.41
N PRO A 205 -0.82 21.59 5.58
CA PRO A 205 -1.71 21.17 6.65
C PRO A 205 -1.20 21.79 7.95
N VAL A 206 -2.10 22.48 8.68
CA VAL A 206 -1.75 22.97 10.01
C VAL A 206 -1.40 21.74 10.83
N GLU A 207 -0.16 21.66 11.31
CA GLU A 207 0.29 20.54 12.12
C GLU A 207 -0.56 20.51 13.39
N GLU A 208 -1.41 19.49 13.52
CA GLU A 208 -2.06 19.19 14.80
C GLU A 208 -0.93 18.94 15.81
N VAL A 209 -0.82 19.82 16.80
CA VAL A 209 0.17 19.69 17.88
C VAL A 209 -0.29 18.57 18.81
N ILE A 210 -0.06 17.34 18.37
CA ILE A 210 -0.23 16.13 19.17
C ILE A 210 0.79 16.22 20.31
N ASP A 211 0.29 16.38 21.52
CA ASP A 211 1.06 16.58 22.75
C ASP A 211 1.78 15.28 23.16
N PHE A 212 2.80 14.89 22.38
CA PHE A 212 3.58 13.66 22.53
C PHE A 212 4.42 13.68 23.81
N LYS A 213 3.77 13.38 24.94
CA LYS A 213 4.40 13.14 26.24
C LYS A 213 5.22 11.85 26.19
N PHE A 214 6.43 11.96 25.65
CA PHE A 214 7.39 10.87 25.52
C PHE A 214 7.78 10.36 26.91
N LYS A 215 7.15 9.26 27.33
CA LYS A 215 7.52 8.55 28.56
C LYS A 215 8.80 7.76 28.29
N THR A 216 9.95 8.41 28.48
CA THR A 216 11.20 7.69 28.73
C THR A 216 10.97 6.67 29.85
N LYS A 217 11.43 5.44 29.65
CA LYS A 217 11.74 4.58 30.79
C LYS A 217 12.93 5.22 31.50
N GLU A 218 12.93 5.24 32.83
CA GLU A 218 14.09 5.67 33.59
C GLU A 218 15.32 4.84 33.18
N VAL A 219 16.45 5.52 33.01
CA VAL A 219 17.70 4.86 32.59
C VAL A 219 18.09 3.87 33.69
N PRO A 220 18.23 2.56 33.40
CA PRO A 220 18.53 1.56 34.42
C PRO A 220 19.80 1.93 35.19
N ALA A 221 19.78 1.78 36.51
CA ALA A 221 20.88 2.18 37.39
C ALA A 221 22.23 1.52 37.03
N THR A 222 22.19 0.33 36.41
CA THR A 222 23.34 -0.39 35.85
C THR A 222 24.09 0.41 34.76
N THR A 223 23.44 1.38 34.11
CA THR A 223 24.08 2.32 33.16
C THR A 223 25.13 3.20 33.84
N TYR A 224 24.98 3.44 35.15
CA TYR A 224 25.92 4.20 35.97
C TYR A 224 26.83 3.31 36.84
N GLN A 225 26.65 1.99 36.80
CA GLN A 225 27.42 1.01 37.56
C GLN A 225 27.99 -0.06 36.60
N PRO A 226 29.22 0.10 36.09
CA PRO A 226 29.80 -0.86 35.15
C PRO A 226 30.02 -2.22 35.81
N GLU A 227 29.12 -3.16 35.54
CA GLU A 227 29.08 -4.51 36.14
C GLU A 227 30.38 -5.31 35.95
N HIS A 228 31.14 -5.00 34.89
CA HIS A 228 32.40 -5.69 34.60
C HIS A 228 33.58 -5.05 35.35
N PRO A 229 34.23 -5.75 36.32
CA PRO A 229 35.19 -5.14 37.24
C PRO A 229 36.47 -4.63 36.57
N GLY A 230 36.80 -5.10 35.35
CA GLY A 230 37.88 -4.54 34.53
C GLY A 230 37.58 -3.13 34.00
N ILE A 231 36.31 -2.82 33.72
CA ILE A 231 35.89 -1.49 33.22
C ILE A 231 35.86 -0.48 34.37
N ALA A 232 35.39 -0.88 35.55
CA ALA A 232 35.47 -0.06 36.77
C ALA A 232 36.93 0.34 37.06
N LYS A 233 37.84 -0.64 37.15
CA LYS A 233 39.28 -0.37 37.36
C LYS A 233 39.91 0.50 36.27
N ALA A 234 39.51 0.34 35.01
CA ALA A 234 40.00 1.17 33.91
C ALA A 234 39.55 2.64 34.04
N LEU A 235 38.30 2.88 34.44
CA LEU A 235 37.75 4.23 34.67
C LEU A 235 38.39 4.90 35.90
N ASP A 236 38.63 4.14 36.97
CA ASP A 236 39.28 4.69 38.16
C ASP A 236 40.77 4.97 37.92
N MET A 237 41.49 4.11 37.20
CA MET A 237 42.86 4.40 36.75
C MET A 237 42.91 5.65 35.85
N TYR A 238 41.91 5.85 34.99
CA TYR A 238 41.81 7.05 34.14
C TYR A 238 41.56 8.32 34.97
N ARG A 239 40.69 8.25 35.99
CA ARG A 239 40.46 9.34 36.98
C ARG A 239 41.71 9.66 37.80
N GLU A 240 42.51 8.65 38.13
CA GLU A 240 43.80 8.79 38.81
C GLU A 240 44.95 9.23 37.88
N GLY A 241 44.68 9.45 36.59
CA GLY A 241 45.70 9.86 35.60
C GLY A 241 46.73 8.78 35.23
N LYS A 242 46.49 7.52 35.60
CA LYS A 242 47.37 6.37 35.31
C LYS A 242 47.08 5.83 33.91
N ARG A 243 48.11 5.33 33.21
CA ARG A 243 47.93 4.68 31.90
C ARG A 243 47.03 3.44 32.04
N VAL A 244 45.97 3.39 31.25
CA VAL A 244 45.01 2.27 31.23
C VAL A 244 45.55 1.18 30.29
N PRO A 245 45.64 -0.11 30.70
CA PRO A 245 46.27 -1.17 29.90
C PRO A 245 45.65 -1.42 28.52
N PHE A 246 44.39 -1.04 28.32
CA PHE A 246 43.70 -1.09 27.01
C PHE A 246 44.31 -0.13 25.96
N LEU A 247 45.07 0.89 26.38
CA LEU A 247 45.75 1.83 25.47
C LEU A 247 47.21 1.45 25.14
N ASP A 248 47.77 0.39 25.73
CA ASP A 248 49.10 -0.08 25.33
C ASP A 248 49.01 -0.78 23.98
N GLU A 249 49.76 -0.28 23.00
CA GLU A 249 49.65 -0.66 21.60
C GLU A 249 49.88 -2.16 21.36
N LYS A 250 50.78 -2.78 22.14
CA LYS A 250 51.03 -4.24 22.12
C LYS A 250 49.84 -5.08 22.60
N VAL A 251 48.95 -4.52 23.42
CA VAL A 251 47.68 -5.16 23.83
C VAL A 251 46.64 -5.00 22.74
N LEU A 252 46.55 -3.83 22.11
CA LEU A 252 45.68 -3.58 20.96
C LEU A 252 46.07 -4.44 19.74
N GLU A 253 47.36 -4.65 19.49
CA GLU A 253 47.85 -5.58 18.46
C GLU A 253 47.51 -7.03 18.76
N LYS A 254 47.70 -7.51 20.01
CA LYS A 254 47.27 -8.86 20.41
C LYS A 254 45.77 -9.05 20.21
N ASN A 255 44.96 -8.10 20.69
CA ASN A 255 43.51 -8.15 20.53
C ASN A 255 43.09 -8.11 19.04
N ARG A 256 43.76 -7.31 18.20
CA ARG A 256 43.55 -7.32 16.73
C ARG A 256 43.91 -8.68 16.11
N ASN A 257 45.01 -9.29 16.53
CA ASN A 257 45.48 -10.56 15.98
C ASN A 257 44.59 -11.74 16.44
N GLU A 258 44.09 -11.71 17.67
CA GLU A 258 43.10 -12.67 18.17
C GLU A 258 41.74 -12.49 17.46
N MET A 259 41.27 -11.25 17.27
CA MET A 259 40.07 -10.97 16.47
C MET A 259 40.22 -11.40 15.01
N ASN A 260 41.41 -11.26 14.41
CA ASN A 260 41.69 -11.73 13.05
C ASN A 260 41.72 -13.27 12.99
N LYS A 261 42.32 -13.96 13.97
CA LYS A 261 42.26 -15.43 14.07
C LYS A 261 40.83 -15.94 14.22
N LEU A 262 40.05 -15.37 15.13
CA LEU A 262 38.62 -15.68 15.28
C LEU A 262 37.86 -15.41 13.99
N ARG A 263 38.22 -14.37 13.23
CA ARG A 263 37.63 -14.09 11.92
C ARG A 263 38.01 -15.15 10.89
N GLU A 264 39.26 -15.57 10.82
CA GLU A 264 39.68 -16.68 9.96
C GLU A 264 39.02 -18.02 10.34
N GLU A 265 38.86 -18.31 11.62
CA GLU A 265 38.15 -19.51 12.10
C GLU A 265 36.65 -19.42 11.78
N MET A 266 36.05 -18.22 11.82
CA MET A 266 34.70 -17.97 11.32
C MET A 266 34.59 -18.10 9.79
N GLU A 267 35.63 -17.76 9.02
CA GLU A 267 35.65 -17.97 7.55
C GLU A 267 35.86 -19.46 7.18
N LYS A 268 36.79 -20.14 7.86
CA LYS A 268 37.05 -21.60 7.69
C LYS A 268 35.84 -22.43 8.13
N SER A 269 35.16 -22.03 9.21
CA SER A 269 33.90 -22.65 9.62
C SER A 269 32.72 -22.26 8.71
N LYS A 270 32.67 -21.07 8.07
CA LYS A 270 31.68 -20.80 6.99
C LYS A 270 31.85 -21.78 5.82
N LEU A 271 33.09 -22.07 5.42
CA LEU A 271 33.37 -23.02 4.34
C LEU A 271 32.86 -24.43 4.70
N ASN A 272 33.15 -24.91 5.91
CA ASN A 272 32.62 -26.18 6.43
C ASN A 272 31.10 -26.14 6.70
N ASN A 273 30.53 -24.96 6.97
CA ASN A 273 29.08 -24.77 7.11
C ASN A 273 28.33 -24.88 5.77
N SER A 274 29.00 -25.05 4.62
CA SER A 274 28.32 -25.41 3.36
C SER A 274 27.54 -26.73 3.50
N THR A 275 28.18 -27.77 4.03
CA THR A 275 27.53 -29.08 4.29
C THR A 275 26.51 -28.98 5.42
N LEU A 276 26.77 -28.14 6.41
CA LEU A 276 25.88 -27.90 7.55
C LEU A 276 24.65 -27.05 7.19
N PHE A 277 24.72 -26.18 6.18
CA PHE A 277 23.57 -25.52 5.56
C PHE A 277 22.77 -26.49 4.70
N GLN A 278 23.42 -27.36 3.91
CA GLN A 278 22.71 -28.41 3.19
C GLN A 278 22.00 -29.37 4.15
N LYS A 279 22.63 -29.72 5.28
CA LYS A 279 22.00 -30.53 6.33
C LYS A 279 20.86 -29.78 7.01
N LYS A 280 21.07 -28.56 7.52
CA LYS A 280 20.00 -27.71 8.08
C LYS A 280 18.89 -27.35 7.09
N LYS A 281 19.12 -27.44 5.78
CA LYS A 281 18.07 -27.29 4.77
C LYS A 281 17.28 -28.59 4.58
N LYS A 282 17.92 -29.76 4.61
CA LYS A 282 17.23 -31.06 4.64
C LYS A 282 16.48 -31.29 5.95
N ASP A 283 17.15 -31.10 7.09
CA ASP A 283 16.54 -31.08 8.42
C ASP A 283 15.41 -30.01 8.46
N ALA A 284 15.65 -28.85 7.83
CA ALA A 284 14.68 -27.79 7.54
C ALA A 284 13.41 -28.30 6.83
N GLU A 285 13.59 -29.00 5.70
CA GLU A 285 12.53 -29.52 4.83
C GLU A 285 11.81 -30.74 5.47
N GLU A 286 12.50 -31.59 6.23
CA GLU A 286 11.90 -32.65 7.03
C GLU A 286 11.12 -32.10 8.23
N PHE A 287 11.67 -31.11 8.95
CA PHE A 287 10.98 -30.47 10.06
C PHE A 287 9.79 -29.63 9.56
N ALA A 288 9.89 -29.01 8.38
CA ALA A 288 8.77 -28.32 7.73
C ALA A 288 7.66 -29.29 7.31
N LYS A 289 7.99 -30.42 6.67
CA LYS A 289 7.02 -31.50 6.39
C LYS A 289 6.36 -31.99 7.68
N LYS A 290 7.16 -32.28 8.70
CA LYS A 290 6.67 -32.73 10.01
C LYS A 290 5.81 -31.68 10.71
N TYR A 291 6.07 -30.39 10.52
CA TYR A 291 5.19 -29.30 10.99
C TYR A 291 3.89 -29.17 10.16
N GLU A 292 3.93 -29.37 8.84
CA GLU A 292 2.71 -29.46 8.01
C GLU A 292 1.84 -30.67 8.36
N GLU A 293 2.45 -31.78 8.81
CA GLU A 293 1.76 -32.98 9.29
C GLU A 293 1.21 -32.85 10.71
N THR A 294 1.87 -32.10 11.60
CA THR A 294 1.54 -32.07 13.04
C THR A 294 0.87 -30.78 13.54
N ILE A 295 0.96 -29.67 12.82
CA ILE A 295 0.14 -28.48 13.11
C ILE A 295 -1.08 -28.48 12.18
N PRO A 296 -2.30 -28.67 12.72
CA PRO A 296 -3.53 -28.36 12.00
C PRO A 296 -3.64 -26.84 11.87
N SER A 297 -2.93 -26.30 10.88
CA SER A 297 -3.24 -24.99 10.32
C SER A 297 -4.73 -24.93 9.99
N PRO A 298 -5.39 -23.77 10.14
CA PRO A 298 -6.73 -23.55 9.61
C PRO A 298 -6.69 -23.40 8.07
N LYS A 299 -5.99 -24.33 7.39
CA LYS A 299 -6.51 -24.89 6.14
C LYS A 299 -7.99 -25.15 6.41
N PHE A 300 -8.88 -24.56 5.61
CA PHE A 300 -10.30 -24.86 5.67
C PHE A 300 -10.48 -26.27 5.08
N VAL A 301 -10.09 -27.28 5.88
CA VAL A 301 -10.21 -28.69 5.53
C VAL A 301 -11.68 -29.03 5.64
N VAL A 302 -12.41 -28.66 4.59
CA VAL A 302 -13.58 -29.41 4.17
C VAL A 302 -13.07 -30.82 3.90
N LYS A 303 -13.03 -31.68 4.92
CA LYS A 303 -12.78 -33.12 4.78
C LYS A 303 -13.78 -33.73 3.79
N ASP A 304 -14.89 -33.03 3.65
CA ASP A 304 -15.98 -33.28 2.73
C ASP A 304 -15.78 -32.64 1.36
N ILE A 305 -14.65 -32.01 0.96
CA ILE A 305 -14.49 -31.65 -0.47
C ILE A 305 -14.45 -32.90 -1.33
N GLU A 306 -13.82 -33.99 -0.86
CA GLU A 306 -13.92 -35.28 -1.54
C GLU A 306 -15.24 -36.02 -1.27
N GLN A 307 -15.86 -35.84 -0.10
CA GLN A 307 -17.14 -36.50 0.19
C GLN A 307 -18.31 -35.81 -0.51
N VAL A 308 -18.40 -34.47 -0.45
CA VAL A 308 -19.30 -33.64 -1.26
C VAL A 308 -19.03 -33.81 -2.75
N ARG A 309 -17.77 -33.93 -3.22
CA ARG A 309 -17.55 -34.38 -4.61
C ARG A 309 -18.12 -35.77 -4.86
N LYS A 310 -17.83 -36.77 -4.01
CA LYS A 310 -18.44 -38.11 -4.14
C LYS A 310 -19.98 -38.11 -4.01
N ILE A 311 -20.60 -37.08 -3.41
CA ILE A 311 -22.06 -36.89 -3.29
C ILE A 311 -22.65 -36.09 -4.48
N LEU A 312 -21.89 -35.18 -5.09
CA LEU A 312 -22.27 -34.39 -6.27
C LEU A 312 -21.97 -35.11 -7.60
N ASP A 313 -20.87 -35.87 -7.65
CA ASP A 313 -20.41 -36.71 -8.76
C ASP A 313 -21.03 -38.13 -8.69
N ALA A 314 -21.57 -38.53 -7.52
CA ALA A 314 -22.56 -39.60 -7.51
C ALA A 314 -23.73 -39.22 -8.42
N PRO A 315 -24.29 -40.16 -9.19
CA PRO A 315 -25.42 -39.88 -10.08
C PRO A 315 -26.70 -39.67 -9.27
N ALA A 316 -26.82 -38.50 -8.63
CA ALA A 316 -28.00 -38.06 -7.93
C ALA A 316 -29.20 -38.15 -8.87
N ASN A 317 -30.11 -39.08 -8.59
CA ASN A 317 -31.24 -39.40 -9.47
C ASN A 317 -32.37 -38.37 -9.31
N VAL A 318 -32.02 -37.10 -9.56
CA VAL A 318 -32.91 -35.95 -9.52
C VAL A 318 -33.96 -36.14 -10.60
N LYS A 319 -35.16 -36.56 -10.20
CA LYS A 319 -36.33 -36.59 -11.07
C LYS A 319 -36.63 -35.17 -11.54
N LEU A 320 -36.22 -34.85 -12.77
CA LEU A 320 -36.48 -33.55 -13.37
C LEU A 320 -37.99 -33.40 -13.57
N ASN A 321 -38.60 -32.42 -12.89
CA ASN A 321 -40.01 -32.09 -13.06
C ASN A 321 -40.31 -31.78 -14.53
N ALA A 322 -41.50 -32.15 -15.02
CA ALA A 322 -41.84 -32.01 -16.44
C ALA A 322 -41.66 -30.57 -16.97
N ALA A 323 -42.05 -29.56 -16.17
CA ALA A 323 -41.85 -28.16 -16.50
C ALA A 323 -40.36 -27.74 -16.62
N ALA A 324 -39.42 -28.41 -15.95
CA ALA A 324 -38.00 -28.14 -16.10
C ALA A 324 -37.45 -28.70 -17.43
N ILE A 325 -37.84 -29.92 -17.78
CA ILE A 325 -37.47 -30.58 -19.04
C ILE A 325 -37.97 -29.76 -20.24
N LEU A 326 -39.24 -29.32 -20.22
CA LEU A 326 -39.83 -28.51 -21.28
C LEU A 326 -39.18 -27.12 -21.42
N ARG A 327 -38.79 -26.47 -20.30
CA ARG A 327 -38.03 -25.21 -20.34
C ARG A 327 -36.66 -25.39 -20.97
N GLU A 328 -35.93 -26.44 -20.59
CA GLU A 328 -34.59 -26.71 -21.12
C GLU A 328 -34.63 -27.13 -22.60
N GLU A 329 -35.61 -27.96 -22.98
CA GLU A 329 -35.90 -28.30 -24.39
C GLU A 329 -36.17 -27.04 -25.21
N ALA A 330 -37.03 -26.13 -24.73
CA ALA A 330 -37.34 -24.89 -25.44
C ALA A 330 -36.10 -23.99 -25.60
N ILE A 331 -35.21 -23.95 -24.60
CA ILE A 331 -33.93 -23.22 -24.68
C ILE A 331 -32.99 -23.86 -25.71
N VAL A 332 -32.84 -25.18 -25.70
CA VAL A 332 -32.02 -25.92 -26.68
C VAL A 332 -32.56 -25.75 -28.10
N ARG A 333 -33.87 -25.93 -28.30
CA ARG A 333 -34.54 -25.75 -29.60
C ARG A 333 -34.43 -24.30 -30.10
N LYS A 334 -34.44 -23.30 -29.20
CA LYS A 334 -34.21 -21.88 -29.56
C LYS A 334 -32.75 -21.60 -29.94
N LYS A 335 -31.78 -22.34 -29.41
CA LYS A 335 -30.37 -22.27 -29.86
C LYS A 335 -30.18 -22.92 -31.23
N GLN A 336 -30.63 -24.17 -31.36
CA GLN A 336 -30.60 -24.91 -32.64
C GLN A 336 -31.33 -24.16 -33.75
N GLY A 337 -32.45 -23.48 -33.44
CA GLY A 337 -33.14 -22.61 -34.38
C GLY A 337 -32.29 -21.42 -34.84
N LYS A 338 -31.58 -20.75 -33.92
CA LYS A 338 -30.64 -19.66 -34.26
C LYS A 338 -29.41 -20.15 -35.03
N GLU A 339 -28.88 -21.31 -34.66
CA GLU A 339 -27.74 -21.94 -35.34
C GLU A 339 -28.12 -22.34 -36.77
N ALA A 340 -29.32 -22.91 -36.98
CA ALA A 340 -29.85 -23.21 -38.30
C ALA A 340 -30.23 -21.95 -39.10
N GLU A 341 -30.73 -20.89 -38.45
CA GLU A 341 -30.96 -19.59 -39.10
C GLU A 341 -29.64 -18.93 -39.55
N LEU A 342 -28.59 -19.03 -38.74
CA LEU A 342 -27.26 -18.51 -39.03
C LEU A 342 -26.57 -19.31 -40.14
N LEU A 343 -26.64 -20.65 -40.10
CA LEU A 343 -26.17 -21.51 -41.19
C LEU A 343 -26.90 -21.19 -42.50
N LYS A 344 -28.24 -21.07 -42.47
CA LYS A 344 -29.00 -20.64 -43.65
C LYS A 344 -28.57 -19.27 -44.17
N LYS A 345 -28.26 -18.31 -43.30
CA LYS A 345 -27.73 -17.01 -43.74
C LYS A 345 -26.38 -17.14 -44.42
N TYR A 346 -25.45 -17.95 -43.90
CA TYR A 346 -24.19 -18.24 -44.59
C TYR A 346 -24.42 -18.95 -45.93
N GLU A 347 -25.35 -19.90 -46.01
CA GLU A 347 -25.76 -20.59 -47.24
C GLU A 347 -26.38 -19.64 -48.29
N THR A 348 -27.16 -18.63 -47.86
CA THR A 348 -27.82 -17.68 -48.77
C THR A 348 -27.00 -16.44 -49.12
N GLU A 349 -26.16 -15.95 -48.20
CA GLU A 349 -25.33 -14.75 -48.40
C GLU A 349 -24.02 -15.08 -49.14
N LEU A 350 -23.59 -16.35 -49.15
CA LEU A 350 -22.38 -16.86 -49.81
C LEU A 350 -21.14 -15.99 -49.54
N ARG A 351 -21.05 -15.50 -48.29
CA ARG A 351 -20.31 -14.28 -47.95
C ARG A 351 -18.80 -14.45 -48.08
N ASP A 352 -18.16 -13.46 -48.70
CA ASP A 352 -16.70 -13.33 -48.73
C ASP A 352 -16.17 -12.83 -47.37
N ASP A 353 -15.19 -13.57 -46.80
CA ASP A 353 -14.51 -13.23 -45.55
C ASP A 353 -13.53 -12.05 -45.70
N SER A 354 -13.24 -11.58 -46.92
CA SER A 354 -12.24 -10.54 -47.19
C SER A 354 -12.45 -9.26 -46.36
N GLU A 355 -13.69 -8.79 -46.17
CA GLU A 355 -14.01 -7.64 -45.31
C GLU A 355 -13.52 -7.85 -43.87
N PHE A 356 -13.74 -9.05 -43.32
CA PHE A 356 -13.37 -9.40 -41.95
C PHE A 356 -11.87 -9.60 -41.79
N VAL A 357 -11.20 -10.19 -42.78
CA VAL A 357 -9.74 -10.31 -42.84
C VAL A 357 -9.08 -8.92 -42.89
N ASN A 358 -9.53 -8.06 -43.81
CA ASN A 358 -9.05 -6.69 -43.94
C ASN A 358 -9.25 -5.86 -42.66
N TRP A 359 -10.42 -6.00 -42.00
CA TRP A 359 -10.67 -5.36 -40.71
C TRP A 359 -9.72 -5.87 -39.62
N LYS A 360 -9.52 -7.18 -39.52
CA LYS A 360 -8.66 -7.83 -38.52
C LYS A 360 -7.19 -7.42 -38.69
N GLU A 361 -6.71 -7.32 -39.93
CA GLU A 361 -5.35 -6.85 -40.24
C GLU A 361 -5.20 -5.35 -39.96
N SER A 362 -6.20 -4.54 -40.31
CA SER A 362 -6.25 -3.11 -39.96
C SER A 362 -6.18 -2.88 -38.43
N MET A 363 -6.96 -3.63 -37.65
CA MET A 363 -6.89 -3.58 -36.18
C MET A 363 -5.51 -3.99 -35.65
N LYS A 364 -4.93 -5.08 -36.17
CA LYS A 364 -3.57 -5.54 -35.78
C LYS A 364 -2.51 -4.46 -36.07
N LEU A 365 -2.56 -3.82 -37.23
CA LEU A 365 -1.65 -2.72 -37.60
C LEU A 365 -1.83 -1.47 -36.71
N MET A 366 -3.05 -1.19 -36.27
CA MET A 366 -3.32 -0.07 -35.35
C MET A 366 -2.82 -0.36 -33.92
N ASP A 367 -2.99 -1.59 -33.43
CA ASP A 367 -2.42 -2.02 -32.14
C ASP A 367 -0.89 -2.06 -32.16
N GLU A 368 -0.27 -2.49 -33.28
CA GLU A 368 1.19 -2.48 -33.47
C GLU A 368 1.75 -1.05 -33.48
N LYS A 369 1.12 -0.12 -34.21
CA LYS A 369 1.48 1.31 -34.18
C LYS A 369 1.40 1.89 -32.77
N LYS A 370 0.30 1.62 -32.06
CA LYS A 370 0.09 2.10 -30.68
C LYS A 370 1.13 1.54 -29.71
N GLN A 371 1.57 0.29 -29.89
CA GLN A 371 2.67 -0.28 -29.09
C GLN A 371 4.01 0.43 -29.38
N LEU A 372 4.30 0.77 -30.63
CA LEU A 372 5.49 1.55 -30.99
C LEU A 372 5.45 2.97 -30.38
N GLU A 373 4.31 3.66 -30.46
CA GLU A 373 4.09 4.98 -29.84
C GLU A 373 4.27 4.92 -28.30
N ASP A 374 3.75 3.88 -27.65
CA ASP A 374 3.93 3.63 -26.20
C ASP A 374 5.40 3.37 -25.84
N ILE A 375 6.15 2.66 -26.69
CA ILE A 375 7.59 2.40 -26.51
C ILE A 375 8.40 3.69 -26.69
N GLU A 376 8.07 4.51 -27.68
CA GLU A 376 8.73 5.81 -27.90
C GLU A 376 8.44 6.81 -26.80
N ARG A 377 7.19 6.88 -26.31
CA ARG A 377 6.84 7.72 -25.18
C ARG A 377 7.62 7.32 -23.93
N LYS A 378 7.69 6.02 -23.60
CA LYS A 378 8.49 5.50 -22.48
C LYS A 378 9.99 5.78 -22.64
N LYS A 379 10.54 5.72 -23.86
CA LYS A 379 11.93 6.13 -24.13
C LYS A 379 12.16 7.61 -23.84
N ARG A 380 11.23 8.49 -24.25
CA ARG A 380 11.27 9.94 -23.95
C ARG A 380 11.13 10.23 -22.46
N GLU A 381 10.14 9.64 -21.79
CA GLU A 381 9.92 9.73 -20.33
C GLU A 381 11.18 9.29 -19.55
N ALA A 382 11.85 8.20 -19.96
CA ALA A 382 13.07 7.72 -19.33
C ALA A 382 14.28 8.66 -19.57
N MET A 383 14.39 9.25 -20.76
CA MET A 383 15.45 10.20 -21.10
C MET A 383 15.31 11.53 -20.35
N GLU A 384 14.08 12.03 -20.23
CA GLU A 384 13.73 13.20 -19.42
C GLU A 384 13.99 12.94 -17.92
N SER A 385 13.63 11.74 -17.43
CA SER A 385 13.90 11.32 -16.05
C SER A 385 15.40 11.27 -15.71
N ASP A 386 16.25 10.75 -16.61
CA ASP A 386 17.71 10.77 -16.39
C ASP A 386 18.30 12.19 -16.47
N LEU A 387 17.80 13.05 -17.37
CA LEU A 387 18.18 14.46 -17.44
C LEU A 387 17.84 15.17 -16.12
N ASN A 388 16.59 15.05 -15.65
CA ASN A 388 16.14 15.61 -14.39
C ASN A 388 16.93 15.04 -13.19
N ALA A 389 17.26 13.73 -13.20
CA ALA A 389 18.08 13.11 -12.16
C ALA A 389 19.55 13.56 -12.17
N ARG A 390 20.09 14.04 -13.30
CA ARG A 390 21.40 14.70 -13.38
C ARG A 390 21.32 16.14 -12.84
N LEU A 391 20.35 16.91 -13.33
CA LEU A 391 20.13 18.31 -12.93
C LEU A 391 19.88 18.44 -11.41
N MET A 392 19.12 17.52 -10.82
CA MET A 392 18.91 17.47 -9.36
C MET A 392 20.18 17.13 -8.57
N LYS A 393 21.11 16.35 -9.12
CA LYS A 393 22.43 16.10 -8.49
C LYS A 393 23.34 17.32 -8.57
N GLU A 394 23.30 18.04 -9.68
CA GLU A 394 24.02 19.29 -9.90
C GLU A 394 23.57 20.37 -8.90
N GLN A 395 22.26 20.64 -8.84
CA GLN A 395 21.69 21.54 -7.81
C GLN A 395 22.02 21.11 -6.37
N PHE A 396 22.10 19.81 -6.09
CA PHE A 396 22.48 19.32 -4.76
C PHE A 396 23.98 19.55 -4.48
N ALA A 397 24.83 19.40 -5.48
CA ALA A 397 26.25 19.74 -5.38
C ALA A 397 26.45 21.26 -5.13
N GLU A 398 25.74 22.12 -5.86
CA GLU A 398 25.76 23.58 -5.65
C GLU A 398 25.29 23.97 -4.24
N LYS A 399 24.17 23.42 -3.77
CA LYS A 399 23.68 23.67 -2.40
C LYS A 399 24.71 23.23 -1.36
N ASN A 400 25.40 22.09 -1.58
CA ASN A 400 26.45 21.62 -0.69
C ASN A 400 27.72 22.50 -0.72
N THR A 401 28.14 23.05 -1.87
CA THR A 401 29.30 23.97 -1.91
C THR A 401 28.98 25.31 -1.23
N ILE A 402 27.76 25.83 -1.41
CA ILE A 402 27.26 27.01 -0.69
C ILE A 402 27.28 26.76 0.83
N ILE A 403 26.64 25.68 1.31
CA ILE A 403 26.60 25.31 2.73
C ILE A 403 28.02 25.11 3.30
N ALA A 404 28.91 24.45 2.57
CA ALA A 404 30.31 24.28 3.00
C ALA A 404 31.04 25.63 3.12
N SER A 405 30.77 26.59 2.22
CA SER A 405 31.34 27.94 2.29
C SER A 405 30.83 28.73 3.50
N GLU A 406 29.53 28.61 3.84
CA GLU A 406 28.96 29.22 5.04
C GLU A 406 29.53 28.60 6.32
N GLN A 407 29.62 27.26 6.38
CA GLN A 407 30.22 26.56 7.52
C GLN A 407 31.70 26.91 7.68
N LYS A 408 32.42 27.26 6.61
CA LYS A 408 33.78 27.80 6.69
C LYS A 408 33.77 29.21 7.31
N LYS A 409 32.96 30.13 6.78
CA LYS A 409 32.82 31.50 7.31
C LYS A 409 32.41 31.54 8.79
N LYS A 410 31.45 30.70 9.20
CA LYS A 410 31.00 30.56 10.60
C LYS A 410 32.16 30.12 11.51
N ARG A 411 32.88 29.05 11.15
CA ARG A 411 34.06 28.59 11.90
C ARG A 411 35.19 29.64 11.97
N GLU A 412 35.40 30.41 10.92
CA GLU A 412 36.39 31.50 10.91
C GLU A 412 36.00 32.64 11.86
N ALA A 413 34.70 32.99 11.93
CA ALA A 413 34.18 33.94 12.91
C ALA A 413 34.29 33.41 14.35
N ASP A 414 33.91 32.15 14.61
CA ASP A 414 34.03 31.51 15.93
C ASP A 414 35.49 31.50 16.42
N VAL A 415 36.44 31.14 15.55
CA VAL A 415 37.88 31.16 15.85
C VAL A 415 38.39 32.56 16.16
N ASN A 416 37.88 33.60 15.48
CA ASN A 416 38.28 34.98 15.77
C ASN A 416 37.68 35.48 17.09
N ALA A 417 36.40 35.18 17.38
CA ALA A 417 35.78 35.49 18.66
C ALA A 417 36.48 34.78 19.85
N LEU A 418 37.03 33.58 19.63
CA LEU A 418 37.87 32.89 20.63
C LEU A 418 39.23 33.59 20.84
N LYS A 419 39.89 34.08 19.76
CA LYS A 419 41.13 34.87 19.88
C LYS A 419 40.89 36.16 20.67
N GLU A 420 39.81 36.89 20.39
CA GLU A 420 39.44 38.12 21.11
C GLU A 420 39.20 37.87 22.60
N LYS A 421 38.51 36.78 22.95
CA LYS A 421 38.32 36.34 24.35
C LYS A 421 39.63 35.97 25.03
N LEU A 422 40.59 35.36 24.32
CA LEU A 422 41.93 35.08 24.86
C LEU A 422 42.73 36.37 25.10
N VAL A 423 42.69 37.33 24.18
CA VAL A 423 43.39 38.63 24.33
C VAL A 423 42.80 39.47 25.46
N THR A 424 41.47 39.51 25.61
CA THR A 424 40.84 40.21 26.75
C THR A 424 41.14 39.51 28.08
N TYR A 425 41.11 38.17 28.12
CA TYR A 425 41.51 37.41 29.31
C TYR A 425 42.99 37.64 29.69
N GLN A 426 43.90 37.69 28.73
CA GLN A 426 45.31 38.02 28.96
C GLN A 426 45.49 39.41 29.57
N LYS A 427 44.80 40.43 29.04
CA LYS A 427 44.81 41.80 29.61
C LYS A 427 44.29 41.83 31.05
N MET A 428 43.16 41.17 31.32
CA MET A 428 42.61 41.06 32.68
C MET A 428 43.57 40.35 33.66
N GLN A 429 44.36 39.38 33.18
CA GLN A 429 45.38 38.72 34.01
C GLN A 429 46.63 39.59 34.21
N GLU A 430 47.06 40.36 33.21
CA GLU A 430 48.12 41.35 33.40
C GLU A 430 47.73 42.45 34.41
N GLU A 431 46.50 42.94 34.35
CA GLU A 431 45.97 43.94 35.29
C GLU A 431 45.95 43.38 36.71
N LYS A 432 45.38 42.18 36.91
CA LYS A 432 45.45 41.47 38.19
C LYS A 432 46.88 41.23 38.66
N ASN A 433 47.82 40.89 37.78
CA ASN A 433 49.23 40.73 38.14
C ASN A 433 49.88 42.07 38.56
N LYS A 434 49.50 43.20 37.94
CA LYS A 434 49.93 44.55 38.34
C LYS A 434 49.34 44.95 39.70
N GLU A 435 48.09 44.57 39.98
CA GLU A 435 47.44 44.74 41.30
C GLU A 435 48.10 43.85 42.37
N PHE A 436 48.32 42.57 42.10
CA PHE A 436 49.05 41.66 42.99
C PHE A 436 50.49 42.12 43.25
N ALA A 437 51.16 42.75 42.29
CA ALA A 437 52.48 43.35 42.50
C ALA A 437 52.42 44.52 43.50
N LYS A 438 51.47 45.46 43.34
CA LYS A 438 51.24 46.57 44.27
C LYS A 438 50.89 46.06 45.68
N ALA A 439 49.91 45.16 45.77
CA ALA A 439 49.49 44.55 47.02
C ALA A 439 50.61 43.73 47.68
N ARG A 440 51.52 43.13 46.89
CA ARG A 440 52.72 42.46 47.41
C ARG A 440 53.74 43.46 47.96
N GLU A 441 53.94 44.61 47.33
CA GLU A 441 54.78 45.67 47.90
C GLU A 441 54.21 46.23 49.20
N GLU A 442 52.90 46.48 49.24
CA GLU A 442 52.18 46.96 50.44
C GLU A 442 52.29 45.93 51.55
N LYS A 443 51.97 44.66 51.28
CA LYS A 443 52.20 43.57 52.23
C LYS A 443 53.67 43.37 52.61
N LEU A 444 54.65 43.67 51.74
CA LEU A 444 56.06 43.64 52.14
C LEU A 444 56.43 44.81 53.06
N LYS A 445 55.78 45.98 52.90
CA LYS A 445 55.90 47.14 53.81
C LYS A 445 55.20 46.85 55.14
N GLU A 446 54.07 46.14 55.13
CA GLU A 446 53.36 45.68 56.33
C GLU A 446 54.13 44.57 57.06
N VAL A 447 54.52 43.49 56.40
CA VAL A 447 55.34 42.41 56.98
C VAL A 447 56.67 42.95 57.54
N LYS A 448 57.26 44.01 56.97
CA LYS A 448 58.42 44.70 57.58
C LYS A 448 58.09 45.46 58.87
N LYS A 449 56.86 45.97 59.04
CA LYS A 449 56.36 46.51 60.32
C LYS A 449 56.00 45.36 61.27
N GLU A 450 55.33 44.32 60.78
CA GLU A 450 54.88 43.18 61.58
C GLU A 450 56.06 42.38 62.11
N ILE A 451 57.09 42.02 61.34
CA ILE A 451 58.32 41.41 61.87
C ILE A 451 58.96 42.28 62.98
N LYS A 452 58.80 43.60 62.93
CA LYS A 452 59.29 44.55 63.96
C LYS A 452 58.38 44.61 65.21
N ILE A 453 57.16 44.09 65.13
CA ILE A 453 56.20 43.90 66.22
C ILE A 453 56.25 42.45 66.74
N GLU A 454 56.37 41.46 65.87
CA GLU A 454 56.51 40.04 66.17
C GLU A 454 57.84 39.75 66.88
N LYS A 455 58.96 40.41 66.51
CA LYS A 455 60.18 40.35 67.34
C LYS A 455 59.98 40.91 68.76
N LYS A 456 58.89 41.64 69.05
CA LYS A 456 58.45 42.02 70.40
C LYS A 456 57.40 41.07 70.98
N ARG A 457 56.53 40.46 70.15
CA ARG A 457 55.49 39.51 70.57
C ARG A 457 55.99 38.08 70.76
N THR A 458 56.96 37.58 70.01
CA THR A 458 57.52 36.22 70.22
C THR A 458 58.26 36.12 71.54
N ALA A 459 58.90 37.21 71.99
CA ALA A 459 59.42 37.36 73.35
C ALA A 459 58.33 37.33 74.45
N TYR A 460 57.05 37.48 74.09
CA TYR A 460 55.89 37.44 74.98
C TYR A 460 55.12 36.10 74.86
N GLU A 461 54.91 35.58 73.66
CA GLU A 461 54.03 34.44 73.40
C GLU A 461 54.64 33.09 73.80
N VAL A 462 55.98 32.98 73.86
CA VAL A 462 56.69 31.86 74.50
C VAL A 462 56.27 31.68 75.97
N LYS A 463 55.79 32.75 76.63
CA LYS A 463 55.25 32.69 77.99
C LYS A 463 53.86 32.06 78.07
N LYS A 464 53.10 32.02 76.97
CA LYS A 464 51.65 31.75 76.95
C LYS A 464 51.25 30.42 76.32
N GLN A 465 52.04 29.87 75.40
CA GLN A 465 51.76 28.55 74.79
C GLN A 465 51.72 27.39 75.81
N ARG A 466 52.15 27.63 77.06
CA ARG A 466 52.04 26.71 78.19
C ARG A 466 50.59 26.46 78.66
N GLU A 467 49.63 27.35 78.34
CA GLU A 467 48.29 27.41 78.98
C GLU A 467 47.15 26.71 78.21
N VAL A 468 47.36 26.31 76.95
CA VAL A 468 46.24 25.92 76.06
C VAL A 468 46.03 24.41 75.95
N ASN A 469 47.08 23.61 76.17
CA ASN A 469 47.04 22.14 75.99
C ASN A 469 46.02 21.42 76.88
N GLU A 470 45.59 22.04 77.99
CA GLU A 470 44.64 21.46 78.95
C GLU A 470 43.20 21.34 78.41
N LYS A 471 42.80 22.14 77.42
CA LYS A 471 41.37 22.35 77.09
C LYS A 471 40.79 21.38 76.07
N ILE A 472 41.61 20.56 75.41
CA ILE A 472 41.20 19.67 74.31
C ILE A 472 40.36 18.46 74.78
N ILE A 473 40.39 18.15 76.08
CA ILE A 473 39.76 16.97 76.69
C ILE A 473 38.22 16.94 76.58
N LYS A 474 37.55 18.09 76.42
CA LYS A 474 36.08 18.22 76.57
C LYS A 474 35.19 17.76 75.40
N LYS A 475 35.70 16.97 74.45
CA LYS A 475 35.03 16.73 73.14
C LYS A 475 34.18 15.45 73.03
N GLN A 476 33.79 14.80 74.13
CA GLN A 476 33.42 13.37 74.14
C GLN A 476 32.11 13.00 74.90
N GLN A 477 30.95 13.64 74.65
CA GLN A 477 29.72 13.29 75.41
C GLN A 477 28.39 13.13 74.64
N GLU A 478 28.06 13.94 73.63
CA GLU A 478 26.64 14.07 73.19
C GLU A 478 26.33 13.50 71.79
N GLU A 479 26.71 12.24 71.55
CA GLU A 479 26.21 11.42 70.42
C GLU A 479 24.95 10.60 70.81
N GLU A 480 24.20 11.03 71.83
CA GLU A 480 23.14 10.24 72.45
C GLU A 480 21.74 10.49 71.87
N GLN A 481 20.89 9.46 71.87
CA GLN A 481 19.44 9.52 71.59
C GLN A 481 19.08 9.99 70.16
N LYS A 482 18.86 9.11 69.16
CA LYS A 482 18.21 7.78 69.24
C LYS A 482 16.82 7.82 69.93
N LYS A 483 15.93 8.69 69.45
CA LYS A 483 14.47 8.50 69.57
C LYS A 483 13.87 8.46 68.15
N ARG A 484 13.55 7.27 67.61
CA ARG A 484 12.47 6.32 67.95
C ARG A 484 11.13 6.81 67.37
N GLU A 485 10.62 6.14 66.33
CA GLU A 485 9.65 5.03 66.44
C GLU A 485 8.28 5.52 66.95
N GLU A 486 7.26 5.65 66.08
CA GLU A 486 5.87 5.43 66.53
C GLU A 486 4.84 5.19 65.42
N LEU A 487 4.58 6.15 64.53
CA LEU A 487 3.22 6.36 64.03
C LEU A 487 2.72 5.52 62.83
N MET A 488 3.19 4.27 62.67
CA MET A 488 2.60 3.33 61.70
C MET A 488 1.35 2.64 62.28
N LYS A 489 0.25 3.38 62.50
CA LYS A 489 -0.83 2.95 63.42
C LYS A 489 -2.29 3.13 62.93
N GLN A 490 -2.56 3.24 61.62
CA GLN A 490 -3.92 3.64 61.16
C GLN A 490 -4.39 3.06 59.80
N ILE A 491 -4.57 1.73 59.69
CA ILE A 491 -5.34 1.10 58.59
C ILE A 491 -6.15 -0.12 59.10
N LYS A 492 -7.49 0.04 59.34
CA LYS A 492 -8.54 -1.03 59.26
C LYS A 492 -9.95 -0.62 59.73
N ALA A 493 -10.95 -0.64 58.81
CA ALA A 493 -12.42 -0.87 58.94
C ALA A 493 -13.08 -0.46 57.59
N LEU A 494 -13.87 -1.23 56.79
CA LEU A 494 -15.02 -2.16 56.94
C LEU A 494 -16.43 -1.47 57.05
N VAL A 495 -17.58 -1.87 56.45
CA VAL A 495 -18.02 -2.56 55.17
C VAL A 495 -19.59 -2.79 55.14
N SER A 496 -20.36 -2.65 54.02
CA SER A 496 -21.81 -3.06 53.76
C SER A 496 -22.29 -2.71 52.29
N GLY A 497 -23.46 -3.00 51.64
CA GLY A 497 -24.64 -3.93 51.77
C GLY A 497 -26.09 -3.30 51.66
N SER A 498 -27.21 -3.84 51.09
CA SER A 498 -27.53 -4.79 49.96
C SER A 498 -29.09 -5.05 49.66
N LYS A 499 -29.54 -5.18 48.36
CA LYS A 499 -30.60 -6.09 47.74
C LYS A 499 -32.18 -5.86 47.55
N ARG A 500 -32.69 -6.27 46.33
CA ARG A 500 -34.02 -6.93 45.87
C ARG A 500 -35.37 -6.13 45.77
N GLN A 501 -36.53 -6.50 45.09
CA GLN A 501 -37.04 -7.34 43.92
C GLN A 501 -38.53 -6.87 43.52
N THR A 502 -39.52 -7.40 42.71
CA THR A 502 -40.00 -8.76 42.22
C THR A 502 -40.76 -8.79 40.81
N LYS A 503 -42.03 -9.30 40.59
CA LYS A 503 -42.60 -9.76 39.24
C LYS A 503 -44.16 -10.05 39.02
N THR A 504 -44.69 -9.84 37.77
CA THR A 504 -45.65 -10.59 36.82
C THR A 504 -47.08 -11.20 37.11
N PHE A 505 -48.05 -11.19 36.13
CA PHE A 505 -48.76 -12.35 35.43
C PHE A 505 -50.06 -11.99 34.56
N ASP A 506 -50.61 -12.89 33.67
CA ASP A 506 -51.79 -12.72 32.73
C ASP A 506 -52.46 -14.05 32.18
N ARG A 507 -53.66 -14.09 31.48
CA ARG A 507 -54.41 -15.31 30.97
C ARG A 507 -55.53 -15.15 29.86
N THR A 508 -56.01 -16.27 29.22
CA THR A 508 -56.68 -16.34 27.85
C THR A 508 -57.89 -17.35 27.63
N GLU A 509 -58.43 -17.49 26.36
CA GLU A 509 -59.35 -18.54 25.72
C GLU A 509 -60.92 -18.44 25.87
N THR A 510 -61.91 -18.92 25.04
CA THR A 510 -62.21 -19.46 23.64
C THR A 510 -63.75 -19.27 23.30
N SER A 511 -64.60 -19.85 22.38
CA SER A 511 -64.72 -21.04 21.45
C SER A 511 -65.91 -20.92 20.38
N GLU A 512 -66.44 -22.00 19.73
CA GLU A 512 -67.38 -22.04 18.52
C GLU A 512 -68.57 -23.09 18.56
N VAL A 513 -69.45 -23.28 17.50
CA VAL A 513 -70.21 -24.54 17.01
C VAL A 513 -71.48 -24.33 16.07
N GLY A 514 -71.93 -25.34 15.24
CA GLY A 514 -73.20 -25.39 14.39
C GLY A 514 -73.63 -26.79 13.76
N LEU A 515 -74.78 -26.97 13.02
CA LEU A 515 -75.24 -28.28 12.38
C LEU A 515 -76.37 -28.27 11.24
N LEU A 516 -76.76 -29.45 10.65
CA LEU A 516 -77.59 -29.72 9.40
C LEU A 516 -78.46 -31.06 9.43
N ALA A 517 -79.36 -31.36 8.45
CA ALA A 517 -80.13 -32.67 8.31
C ALA A 517 -80.82 -32.98 6.92
N GLU A 518 -81.11 -34.27 6.56
CA GLU A 518 -81.87 -34.70 5.33
C GLU A 518 -82.55 -36.14 5.37
N MET A 519 -82.85 -36.83 4.23
CA MET A 519 -83.99 -37.81 4.07
C MET A 519 -83.72 -39.37 3.90
N SER A 520 -84.70 -40.16 3.37
CA SER A 520 -84.97 -41.61 3.63
C SER A 520 -84.21 -42.71 2.85
N ILE A 521 -84.07 -43.91 3.45
CA ILE A 521 -82.94 -44.86 3.25
C ILE A 521 -83.07 -45.93 2.15
N GLN A 522 -84.23 -46.55 1.92
CA GLN A 522 -84.25 -47.85 1.18
C GLN A 522 -84.29 -47.67 -0.35
N GLN A 523 -85.03 -46.69 -0.85
CA GLN A 523 -84.97 -46.29 -2.27
C GLN A 523 -83.59 -45.73 -2.64
N LEU A 524 -82.96 -44.99 -1.71
CA LEU A 524 -81.55 -44.56 -1.75
C LEU A 524 -80.52 -45.70 -1.80
N LYS A 525 -80.90 -46.99 -1.82
CA LYS A 525 -79.96 -48.11 -2.02
C LYS A 525 -80.01 -48.69 -3.43
N GLU A 526 -81.20 -48.89 -4.00
CA GLU A 526 -81.32 -49.54 -5.32
C GLU A 526 -80.98 -48.58 -6.46
N GLU A 527 -81.43 -47.32 -6.40
CA GLU A 527 -81.00 -46.28 -7.34
C GLU A 527 -79.48 -46.03 -7.24
N LEU A 528 -78.97 -45.99 -6.01
CA LEU A 528 -77.56 -45.82 -5.69
C LEU A 528 -76.70 -46.97 -6.24
N ASP A 529 -77.13 -48.24 -6.13
CA ASP A 529 -76.39 -49.39 -6.68
C ASP A 529 -76.49 -49.49 -8.21
N GLY A 530 -77.60 -49.02 -8.80
CA GLY A 530 -77.71 -48.83 -10.26
C GLY A 530 -76.79 -47.74 -10.79
N LEU A 531 -76.75 -46.58 -10.11
CA LEU A 531 -75.88 -45.46 -10.44
C LEU A 531 -74.40 -45.81 -10.23
N LYS A 532 -74.03 -46.46 -9.12
CA LYS A 532 -72.66 -46.96 -8.86
C LYS A 532 -72.12 -47.78 -10.02
N LYS A 533 -72.90 -48.70 -10.59
CA LYS A 533 -72.45 -49.58 -11.70
C LYS A 533 -72.16 -48.80 -12.98
N LYS A 534 -73.04 -47.88 -13.38
CA LYS A 534 -72.78 -46.96 -14.51
C LYS A 534 -71.57 -46.07 -14.25
N GLN A 535 -71.49 -45.51 -13.04
CA GLN A 535 -70.38 -44.69 -12.58
C GLN A 535 -69.05 -45.47 -12.48
N GLU A 536 -69.08 -46.79 -12.30
CA GLU A 536 -67.89 -47.67 -12.34
C GLU A 536 -67.41 -47.87 -13.77
N GLN A 537 -68.30 -48.24 -14.69
CA GLN A 537 -67.96 -48.40 -16.11
C GLN A 537 -67.40 -47.09 -16.71
N GLU A 538 -68.06 -45.96 -16.47
CA GLU A 538 -67.54 -44.64 -16.85
C GLU A 538 -66.20 -44.31 -16.18
N ARG A 539 -65.96 -44.75 -14.93
CA ARG A 539 -64.67 -44.58 -14.26
C ARG A 539 -63.59 -45.46 -14.90
N GLU A 540 -63.88 -46.69 -15.31
CA GLU A 540 -62.91 -47.58 -15.95
C GLU A 540 -62.51 -47.09 -17.35
N GLU A 541 -63.47 -46.59 -18.15
CA GLU A 541 -63.18 -45.96 -19.44
C GLU A 541 -62.34 -44.69 -19.28
N LYS A 542 -62.76 -43.77 -18.40
CA LYS A 542 -62.00 -42.54 -18.12
C LYS A 542 -60.61 -42.87 -17.55
N LYS A 543 -60.49 -43.88 -16.69
CA LYS A 543 -59.22 -44.38 -16.14
C LYS A 543 -58.31 -44.97 -17.21
N SER A 544 -58.84 -45.75 -18.17
CA SER A 544 -58.03 -46.33 -19.25
C SER A 544 -57.52 -45.25 -20.22
N GLN A 545 -58.36 -44.28 -20.59
CA GLN A 545 -57.96 -43.10 -21.36
C GLN A 545 -56.90 -42.26 -20.64
N ILE A 546 -57.09 -41.98 -19.34
CA ILE A 546 -56.12 -41.29 -18.49
C ILE A 546 -54.79 -42.05 -18.39
N ILE A 547 -54.80 -43.39 -18.32
CA ILE A 547 -53.58 -44.21 -18.33
C ILE A 547 -52.88 -44.13 -19.69
N SER A 548 -53.63 -44.17 -20.80
CA SER A 548 -53.05 -44.05 -22.15
C SER A 548 -52.36 -42.69 -22.34
N GLN A 549 -53.07 -41.59 -22.07
CA GLN A 549 -52.51 -40.24 -22.15
C GLN A 549 -51.34 -40.01 -21.18
N LYS A 550 -51.32 -40.68 -20.01
CA LYS A 550 -50.17 -40.64 -19.10
C LYS A 550 -48.95 -41.34 -19.68
N LYS A 551 -49.11 -42.52 -20.30
CA LYS A 551 -48.01 -43.25 -20.97
C LYS A 551 -47.46 -42.47 -22.17
N GLU A 552 -48.33 -41.90 -22.99
CA GLU A 552 -47.93 -41.06 -24.13
C GLU A 552 -47.10 -39.84 -23.67
N LYS A 553 -47.62 -39.10 -22.69
CA LYS A 553 -46.89 -37.97 -22.07
C LYS A 553 -45.60 -38.42 -21.39
N GLU A 554 -45.55 -39.61 -20.78
CA GLU A 554 -44.30 -40.13 -20.21
C GLU A 554 -43.26 -40.43 -21.30
N ASN A 555 -43.66 -41.09 -22.40
CA ASN A 555 -42.79 -41.40 -23.53
C ASN A 555 -42.19 -40.13 -24.18
N ASP A 556 -43.02 -39.11 -24.43
CA ASP A 556 -42.56 -37.81 -24.93
C ASP A 556 -41.50 -37.18 -24.02
N MET A 557 -41.75 -37.21 -22.71
CA MET A 557 -40.85 -36.63 -21.73
C MET A 557 -39.55 -37.42 -21.58
N GLN A 558 -39.59 -38.75 -21.72
CA GLN A 558 -38.40 -39.61 -21.83
C GLN A 558 -37.60 -39.33 -23.12
N ALA A 559 -38.27 -39.14 -24.26
CA ALA A 559 -37.63 -38.80 -25.53
C ALA A 559 -36.90 -37.44 -25.43
N LYS A 560 -37.58 -36.41 -24.91
CA LYS A 560 -37.01 -35.06 -24.65
C LYS A 560 -35.83 -35.12 -23.67
N LEU A 561 -35.93 -35.90 -22.59
CA LEU A 561 -34.82 -36.17 -21.68
C LEU A 561 -33.61 -36.81 -22.38
N SER A 562 -33.84 -37.75 -23.32
CA SER A 562 -32.74 -38.39 -24.06
C SER A 562 -32.00 -37.41 -24.97
N LEU A 563 -32.73 -36.49 -25.61
CA LEU A 563 -32.17 -35.42 -26.45
C LEU A 563 -31.35 -34.43 -25.60
N LEU A 564 -31.89 -34.00 -24.46
CA LEU A 564 -31.20 -33.10 -23.52
C LEU A 564 -29.93 -33.74 -22.94
N ARG A 565 -29.93 -35.05 -22.62
CA ARG A 565 -28.73 -35.76 -22.19
C ARG A 565 -27.62 -35.73 -23.27
N LYS A 566 -27.96 -36.05 -24.52
CA LYS A 566 -27.02 -35.97 -25.66
C LYS A 566 -26.44 -34.57 -25.84
N HIS A 567 -27.30 -33.54 -25.83
CA HIS A 567 -26.86 -32.14 -25.92
C HIS A 567 -25.95 -31.75 -24.74
N ARG A 568 -26.31 -32.08 -23.50
CA ARG A 568 -25.49 -31.79 -22.31
C ARG A 568 -24.10 -32.45 -22.41
N GLU A 569 -24.01 -33.66 -22.94
CA GLU A 569 -22.73 -34.34 -23.19
C GLU A 569 -21.90 -33.68 -24.28
N GLN A 570 -22.52 -33.26 -25.38
CA GLN A 570 -21.86 -32.50 -26.45
C GLN A 570 -21.29 -31.19 -25.91
N THR A 571 -22.11 -30.36 -25.24
CA THR A 571 -21.66 -29.11 -24.63
C THR A 571 -20.60 -29.33 -23.53
N LYS A 572 -20.64 -30.46 -22.80
CA LYS A 572 -19.58 -30.82 -21.84
C LYS A 572 -18.25 -31.11 -22.56
N LYS A 573 -18.28 -31.89 -23.65
CA LYS A 573 -17.10 -32.23 -24.47
C LYS A 573 -16.49 -30.97 -25.09
N GLU A 574 -17.30 -30.11 -25.71
CA GLU A 574 -16.89 -28.82 -26.28
C GLU A 574 -16.26 -27.89 -25.24
N ARG A 575 -16.86 -27.78 -24.04
CA ARG A 575 -16.28 -26.98 -22.94
C ARG A 575 -14.94 -27.53 -22.48
N THR A 576 -14.76 -28.86 -22.43
CA THR A 576 -13.47 -29.46 -22.09
C THR A 576 -12.42 -29.22 -23.17
N THR A 577 -12.73 -29.43 -24.46
CA THR A 577 -11.75 -29.24 -25.55
C THR A 577 -11.36 -27.77 -25.71
N ASN A 578 -12.32 -26.83 -25.63
CA ASN A 578 -12.02 -25.40 -25.69
C ASN A 578 -11.24 -24.91 -24.46
N ARG A 579 -11.43 -25.54 -23.28
CA ARG A 579 -10.59 -25.27 -22.10
C ARG A 579 -9.16 -25.77 -22.29
N MET A 580 -8.98 -26.99 -22.79
CA MET A 580 -7.63 -27.56 -23.06
C MET A 580 -6.88 -26.68 -24.07
N LYS A 581 -7.48 -26.37 -25.23
CA LYS A 581 -6.91 -25.45 -26.24
C LYS A 581 -6.52 -24.07 -25.69
N LYS A 582 -7.28 -23.54 -24.72
CA LYS A 582 -6.93 -22.27 -24.07
C LYS A 582 -5.77 -22.41 -23.08
N ILE A 583 -5.63 -23.55 -22.40
CA ILE A 583 -4.47 -23.83 -21.54
C ILE A 583 -3.23 -24.00 -22.42
N GLU A 584 -3.32 -24.79 -23.48
CA GLU A 584 -2.25 -25.02 -24.46
C GLU A 584 -1.73 -23.71 -25.08
N THR A 585 -2.62 -22.80 -25.52
CA THR A 585 -2.20 -21.50 -26.08
C THR A 585 -1.63 -20.54 -25.05
N MET A 586 -2.05 -20.59 -23.79
CA MET A 586 -1.40 -19.83 -22.72
C MET A 586 -0.04 -20.43 -22.33
N GLU A 587 0.13 -21.75 -22.38
CA GLU A 587 1.43 -22.40 -22.15
C GLU A 587 2.44 -22.08 -23.25
N THR A 588 2.05 -22.07 -24.53
CA THR A 588 2.98 -21.69 -25.61
C THR A 588 3.36 -20.22 -25.55
N GLN A 589 2.40 -19.31 -25.28
CA GLN A 589 2.69 -17.89 -25.04
C GLN A 589 3.61 -17.66 -23.84
N ASN A 590 3.42 -18.41 -22.74
CA ASN A 590 4.31 -18.32 -21.58
C ASN A 590 5.73 -18.83 -21.88
N LYS A 591 5.88 -19.93 -22.64
CA LYS A 591 7.19 -20.46 -23.07
C LYS A 591 7.95 -19.45 -23.93
N GLN A 592 7.28 -18.88 -24.94
CA GLN A 592 7.83 -17.81 -25.78
C GLN A 592 8.21 -16.56 -24.96
N ALA A 593 7.38 -16.17 -23.99
CA ALA A 593 7.69 -15.05 -23.09
C ALA A 593 8.85 -15.34 -22.12
N GLU A 594 9.09 -16.60 -21.74
CA GLU A 594 10.28 -17.00 -20.99
C GLU A 594 11.54 -17.00 -21.86
N GLU A 595 11.46 -17.48 -23.11
CA GLU A 595 12.57 -17.51 -24.06
C GLU A 595 13.07 -16.07 -24.36
N MET A 596 12.17 -15.17 -24.73
CA MET A 596 12.48 -13.73 -24.92
C MET A 596 13.08 -13.07 -23.65
N ARG A 597 12.71 -13.54 -22.45
CA ARG A 597 13.29 -13.06 -21.17
C ARG A 597 14.69 -13.61 -20.93
N ARG A 598 14.98 -14.86 -21.34
CA ARG A 598 16.31 -15.47 -21.23
C ARG A 598 17.28 -14.77 -22.19
N GLU A 599 16.89 -14.56 -23.44
CA GLU A 599 17.67 -13.79 -24.42
C GLU A 599 17.94 -12.36 -23.93
N GLY A 600 16.91 -11.65 -23.47
CA GLY A 600 17.05 -10.31 -22.89
C GLY A 600 17.95 -10.26 -21.64
N MET A 601 18.02 -11.35 -20.87
CA MET A 601 18.92 -11.46 -19.71
C MET A 601 20.37 -11.71 -20.14
N ILE A 602 20.61 -12.57 -21.15
CA ILE A 602 21.94 -12.85 -21.71
C ILE A 602 22.53 -11.56 -22.30
N ALA A 603 21.77 -10.88 -23.17
CA ALA A 603 22.15 -9.60 -23.77
C ALA A 603 22.30 -8.45 -22.76
N LEU A 604 21.79 -8.59 -21.53
CA LEU A 604 22.03 -7.67 -20.42
C LEU A 604 23.32 -8.04 -19.65
N SER A 605 23.60 -9.32 -19.41
CA SER A 605 24.87 -9.76 -18.80
C SER A 605 26.08 -9.36 -19.63
N GLU A 606 26.04 -9.56 -20.95
CA GLU A 606 27.10 -9.13 -21.88
C GLU A 606 27.38 -7.62 -21.78
N LYS A 607 26.32 -6.79 -21.75
CA LYS A 607 26.44 -5.34 -21.63
C LYS A 607 26.92 -4.88 -20.25
N ILE A 608 26.71 -5.68 -19.21
CA ILE A 608 27.28 -5.45 -17.87
C ILE A 608 28.77 -5.83 -17.85
N GLU A 609 29.14 -6.93 -18.50
CA GLU A 609 30.53 -7.39 -18.62
C GLU A 609 31.40 -6.43 -19.43
N GLN A 610 30.94 -6.04 -20.63
CA GLN A 610 31.58 -4.99 -21.44
C GLN A 610 31.79 -3.69 -20.66
N LYS A 611 30.82 -3.27 -19.84
CA LYS A 611 30.95 -2.08 -18.96
C LYS A 611 31.92 -2.28 -17.81
N ARG A 612 32.04 -3.50 -17.27
CA ARG A 612 33.07 -3.83 -16.26
C ARG A 612 34.46 -3.76 -16.89
N ASP A 613 34.65 -4.35 -18.06
CA ASP A 613 35.95 -4.38 -18.75
C ASP A 613 36.44 -2.98 -19.16
N LEU A 614 35.55 -2.14 -19.70
CA LEU A 614 35.87 -0.74 -19.99
C LEU A 614 36.31 -0.01 -18.72
N LYS A 615 35.54 -0.13 -17.62
CA LYS A 615 35.90 0.48 -16.34
C LYS A 615 37.20 -0.08 -15.73
N MET A 616 37.50 -1.36 -15.94
CA MET A 616 38.76 -1.97 -15.51
C MET A 616 39.95 -1.47 -16.34
N LYS A 617 39.76 -1.19 -17.64
CA LYS A 617 40.76 -0.55 -18.51
C LYS A 617 41.01 0.92 -18.08
N GLU A 618 39.95 1.69 -17.83
CA GLU A 618 40.05 3.05 -17.27
C GLU A 618 40.81 3.08 -15.94
N LEU A 619 40.52 2.15 -15.02
CA LEU A 619 41.18 2.08 -13.72
C LEU A 619 42.68 1.73 -13.83
N LYS A 620 43.06 0.84 -14.78
CA LYS A 620 44.48 0.56 -15.08
C LYS A 620 45.20 1.81 -15.60
N GLN A 621 44.64 2.49 -16.60
CA GLN A 621 45.18 3.75 -17.13
C GLN A 621 45.33 4.83 -16.04
N GLN A 622 44.35 4.97 -15.14
CA GLN A 622 44.46 5.89 -14.00
C GLN A 622 45.53 5.49 -12.99
N ALA A 623 45.79 4.19 -12.78
CA ALA A 623 46.87 3.71 -11.93
C ALA A 623 48.24 3.97 -12.58
N GLU A 624 48.38 3.73 -13.88
CA GLU A 624 49.59 4.01 -14.67
C GLU A 624 49.93 5.51 -14.65
N LEU A 625 48.96 6.40 -14.89
CA LEU A 625 49.15 7.85 -14.79
C LEU A 625 49.54 8.33 -13.38
N LYS A 626 49.00 7.68 -12.32
CA LYS A 626 49.42 7.96 -10.93
C LYS A 626 50.85 7.48 -10.67
N ASN A 627 51.23 6.32 -11.19
CA ASN A 627 52.59 5.78 -11.05
C ASN A 627 53.62 6.61 -11.82
N GLN A 628 53.27 7.12 -13.02
CA GLN A 628 54.11 8.07 -13.77
C GLN A 628 54.34 9.35 -12.97
N ARG A 629 53.27 9.99 -12.47
CA ARG A 629 53.36 11.19 -11.61
C ARG A 629 54.12 10.95 -10.29
N LEU A 630 54.10 9.73 -9.76
CA LEU A 630 54.89 9.38 -8.57
C LEU A 630 56.38 9.28 -8.90
N LYS A 631 56.75 8.61 -10.01
CA LYS A 631 58.13 8.56 -10.51
C LYS A 631 58.67 9.95 -10.87
N GLU A 632 57.86 10.80 -11.48
CA GLU A 632 58.17 12.19 -11.78
C GLU A 632 58.48 12.99 -10.51
N LYS A 633 57.63 12.90 -9.47
CA LYS A 633 57.89 13.50 -8.16
C LYS A 633 59.15 12.95 -7.48
N GLN A 634 59.44 11.67 -7.63
CA GLN A 634 60.68 11.06 -7.10
C GLN A 634 61.92 11.61 -7.82
N ARG A 635 61.88 11.78 -9.15
CA ARG A 635 62.96 12.43 -9.91
C ARG A 635 63.18 13.87 -9.47
N LEU A 636 62.10 14.66 -9.33
CA LEU A 636 62.18 16.04 -8.84
C LEU A 636 62.71 16.13 -7.40
N HIS A 637 62.41 15.15 -6.55
CA HIS A 637 62.97 15.07 -5.20
C HIS A 637 64.47 14.78 -5.22
N GLN A 638 64.90 13.78 -6.02
CA GLN A 638 66.32 13.45 -6.20
C GLN A 638 67.11 14.60 -6.81
N GLU A 639 66.52 15.33 -7.77
CA GLU A 639 67.11 16.53 -8.35
C GLU A 639 67.27 17.64 -7.32
N LYS A 640 66.26 17.89 -6.48
CA LYS A 640 66.35 18.82 -5.35
C LYS A 640 67.40 18.41 -4.32
N GLU A 641 67.46 17.13 -3.93
CA GLU A 641 68.48 16.59 -3.03
C GLU A 641 69.89 16.74 -3.62
N ASN A 642 70.06 16.57 -4.94
CA ASN A 642 71.35 16.74 -5.61
C ASN A 642 71.74 18.23 -5.75
N VAL A 643 70.79 19.15 -5.87
CA VAL A 643 71.03 20.60 -5.76
C VAL A 643 71.42 20.98 -4.33
N GLU A 644 70.74 20.42 -3.32
CA GLU A 644 71.07 20.66 -1.90
C GLU A 644 72.44 20.08 -1.52
N LYS A 645 72.79 18.87 -1.97
CA LYS A 645 74.15 18.30 -1.81
C LYS A 645 75.22 19.21 -2.43
N LYS A 646 75.04 19.63 -3.69
CA LYS A 646 75.95 20.58 -4.34
C LYS A 646 76.04 21.92 -3.59
N HIS A 647 74.96 22.36 -2.93
CA HIS A 647 75.00 23.54 -2.10
C HIS A 647 75.85 23.33 -0.83
N TRP A 648 75.70 22.19 -0.15
CA TRP A 648 76.53 21.80 1.00
C TRP A 648 78.00 21.61 0.62
N GLU A 649 78.31 20.88 -0.46
CA GLU A 649 79.67 20.71 -1.00
C GLU A 649 80.36 22.06 -1.25
N ASN A 650 79.64 23.04 -1.82
CA ASN A 650 80.16 24.39 -2.01
C ASN A 650 80.34 25.18 -0.70
N GLN A 651 79.51 24.94 0.33
CA GLN A 651 79.73 25.52 1.66
C GLN A 651 80.95 24.89 2.36
N GLU A 652 81.13 23.57 2.26
CA GLU A 652 82.28 22.86 2.83
C GLU A 652 83.59 23.33 2.17
N ILE A 653 83.65 23.38 0.83
CA ILE A 653 84.78 23.95 0.09
C ILE A 653 85.03 25.42 0.47
N GLY A 654 83.99 26.19 0.79
CA GLY A 654 84.11 27.55 1.34
C GLY A 654 84.76 27.57 2.73
N ALA A 655 84.28 26.71 3.64
CA ALA A 655 84.79 26.58 4.99
C ALA A 655 86.22 26.03 5.04
N GLU A 656 86.59 25.10 4.14
CA GLU A 656 87.96 24.62 3.96
C GLU A 656 88.90 25.75 3.53
N ARG A 657 88.49 26.59 2.57
CA ARG A 657 89.26 27.77 2.17
C ARG A 657 89.45 28.75 3.32
N GLU A 658 88.41 29.02 4.10
CA GLU A 658 88.53 29.82 5.33
C GLU A 658 89.49 29.19 6.35
N CYS A 659 89.39 27.88 6.60
CA CYS A 659 90.26 27.15 7.52
C CYS A 659 91.73 27.16 7.05
N LEU A 660 91.99 27.02 5.76
CA LEU A 660 93.33 27.15 5.17
C LEU A 660 93.88 28.57 5.35
N ILE A 661 93.09 29.61 5.08
CA ILE A 661 93.49 31.01 5.30
C ILE A 661 93.78 31.28 6.79
N ARG A 662 92.95 30.77 7.70
CA ARG A 662 93.19 30.84 9.15
C ARG A 662 94.48 30.12 9.55
N PHE A 663 94.73 28.94 9.00
CA PHE A 663 95.93 28.13 9.27
C PHE A 663 97.21 28.75 8.70
N GLU A 664 97.17 29.40 7.53
CA GLU A 664 98.30 30.19 7.02
C GLU A 664 98.59 31.40 7.92
N ASN A 665 97.57 32.14 8.33
CA ASN A 665 97.73 33.27 9.26
C ASN A 665 98.27 32.81 10.63
N GLN A 666 97.91 31.61 11.07
CA GLN A 666 98.44 30.99 12.29
C GLN A 666 99.92 30.54 12.11
N LYS A 667 100.30 30.01 10.94
CA LYS A 667 101.71 29.75 10.60
C LYS A 667 102.54 31.03 10.55
N ARG A 668 102.00 32.12 9.98
CA ARG A 668 102.67 33.44 9.90
C ARG A 668 102.85 34.13 11.26
N SER A 669 102.17 33.67 12.32
CA SER A 669 102.23 34.24 13.68
C SER A 669 102.95 33.35 14.71
N ALA A 670 103.49 32.19 14.31
CA ALA A 670 104.21 31.27 15.20
C ALA A 670 105.73 31.59 15.28
N PRO A 671 106.33 31.75 16.49
CA PRO A 671 107.75 32.04 16.63
C PRO A 671 108.64 30.81 16.36
N VAL A 672 109.65 30.99 15.50
CA VAL A 672 110.58 29.93 15.08
C VAL A 672 111.47 29.47 16.25
N ARG A 673 111.38 28.19 16.63
CA ARG A 673 112.23 27.59 17.68
C ARG A 673 113.04 26.41 17.15
N ASN A 674 114.27 26.70 16.72
CA ASN A 674 115.21 25.70 16.21
C ASN A 674 115.55 24.61 17.24
N ARG A 675 115.33 23.34 16.91
CA ARG A 675 116.03 22.20 17.52
C ARG A 675 116.32 21.10 16.50
N SER A 676 117.58 21.01 16.09
CA SER A 676 118.10 19.97 15.23
C SER A 676 118.21 18.63 15.98
N LYS A 677 117.60 17.57 15.44
CA LYS A 677 118.09 16.19 15.58
C LYS A 677 117.91 15.49 14.23
N LYS A 678 118.94 14.73 13.83
CA LYS A 678 119.06 13.99 12.56
C LYS A 678 119.03 12.49 12.87
N ILE A 679 118.99 11.66 11.81
CA ILE A 679 118.81 10.19 11.82
C ILE A 679 117.31 9.82 11.93
N GLY A 680 116.74 9.04 11.01
CA GLY A 680 117.33 8.47 9.78
C GLY A 680 116.26 8.18 8.72
N LEU A 681 116.66 8.10 7.45
CA LEU A 681 115.76 7.80 6.35
C LEU A 681 115.55 6.29 6.21
N TYR A 682 114.31 5.89 5.90
CA TYR A 682 114.09 4.90 4.85
C TYR A 682 113.19 5.53 3.78
N LYS A 683 113.46 5.23 2.51
CA LYS A 683 112.68 5.70 1.36
C LYS A 683 111.90 4.53 0.78
N THR A 684 110.68 4.81 0.34
CA THR A 684 110.07 4.17 -0.83
C THR A 684 109.40 5.26 -1.66
N SER A 685 109.71 5.29 -2.95
CA SER A 685 109.16 6.18 -3.99
C SER A 685 107.62 6.10 -4.03
N ASP A 686 106.90 7.21 -4.20
CA ASP A 686 106.71 7.94 -5.46
C ASP A 686 106.09 7.06 -6.57
N ASN A 687 104.78 7.19 -6.79
CA ASN A 687 104.26 7.86 -8.00
C ASN A 687 102.71 7.94 -8.01
N ILE A 688 102.19 9.05 -8.54
CA ILE A 688 100.80 9.24 -8.96
C ILE A 688 100.85 9.68 -10.42
N THR A 689 100.33 8.86 -11.33
CA THR A 689 99.94 9.11 -12.74
C THR A 689 99.67 7.75 -13.40
N GLU A 690 98.92 7.56 -14.49
CA GLU A 690 97.83 8.27 -15.20
C GLU A 690 97.18 7.26 -16.18
N ALA A 691 96.24 7.69 -17.04
CA ALA A 691 95.63 6.95 -18.16
C ALA A 691 94.66 5.79 -17.78
N ILE A 692 93.43 5.62 -18.28
CA ILE A 692 92.69 5.95 -19.54
C ILE A 692 92.45 4.68 -20.39
N HIS A 693 91.17 4.45 -20.72
CA HIS A 693 90.56 3.50 -21.68
C HIS A 693 91.01 2.02 -21.70
N HIS A 694 90.04 1.13 -21.43
CA HIS A 694 89.34 0.32 -22.44
C HIS A 694 87.84 0.22 -21.98
N GLU A 695 86.80 -0.04 -22.78
CA GLU A 695 86.56 -1.13 -23.76
C GLU A 695 86.56 -2.52 -23.08
N GLU A 696 85.68 -3.47 -23.40
CA GLU A 696 84.41 -3.42 -24.17
C GLU A 696 83.54 -4.64 -23.72
N GLU A 697 82.55 -5.08 -24.51
CA GLU A 697 82.08 -6.49 -24.66
C GLU A 697 81.79 -7.37 -23.39
N THR A 698 80.75 -8.18 -23.19
CA THR A 698 79.84 -9.07 -23.97
C THR A 698 79.30 -10.11 -22.93
N PRO A 699 78.66 -11.25 -23.28
CA PRO A 699 77.45 -11.39 -24.09
C PRO A 699 76.34 -12.28 -23.45
N ILE A 700 75.19 -12.24 -24.11
CA ILE A 700 74.31 -13.35 -24.57
C ILE A 700 74.51 -14.76 -23.97
N ASN A 701 73.39 -15.32 -23.54
CA ASN A 701 72.90 -16.69 -23.75
C ASN A 701 71.35 -16.54 -23.81
N GLU A 702 70.55 -17.01 -24.78
CA GLU A 702 70.64 -18.14 -25.72
C GLU A 702 70.90 -19.48 -25.00
N GLU A 703 70.08 -20.52 -25.17
CA GLU A 703 69.01 -20.76 -26.14
C GLU A 703 67.96 -21.74 -25.59
N VAL A 704 66.93 -22.02 -26.43
CA VAL A 704 66.19 -23.28 -26.63
C VAL A 704 64.68 -23.03 -26.75
N GLU A 705 64.16 -23.46 -27.89
CA GLU A 705 62.75 -23.41 -28.30
C GLU A 705 61.94 -24.55 -27.66
N ASP A 706 60.60 -24.44 -27.64
CA ASP A 706 59.78 -25.38 -28.40
C ASP A 706 58.30 -24.96 -28.56
N HIS A 707 57.69 -25.50 -29.60
CA HIS A 707 56.30 -25.38 -30.05
C HIS A 707 55.96 -26.72 -30.78
N PRO A 708 54.70 -27.06 -31.12
CA PRO A 708 53.44 -26.31 -30.98
C PRO A 708 52.31 -27.21 -30.40
N GLU A 709 51.06 -26.95 -30.84
CA GLU A 709 49.95 -27.91 -31.02
C GLU A 709 49.37 -28.65 -29.81
N ASP A 710 48.15 -28.22 -29.42
CA ASP A 710 46.98 -29.07 -29.68
C ASP A 710 45.74 -28.18 -29.97
N THR A 711 44.94 -28.51 -31.00
CA THR A 711 43.75 -27.74 -31.41
C THR A 711 42.60 -28.65 -31.82
N THR A 712 41.48 -28.58 -31.08
CA THR A 712 40.29 -29.42 -31.35
C THR A 712 39.06 -28.60 -31.80
N HIS A 713 39.07 -28.26 -33.09
CA HIS A 713 37.92 -28.22 -34.01
C HIS A 713 36.68 -27.32 -33.79
N ASN A 714 36.08 -27.01 -34.97
CA ASN A 714 34.68 -26.72 -35.26
C ASN A 714 34.10 -25.32 -34.91
N THR A 715 33.40 -24.63 -35.84
CA THR A 715 33.16 -24.92 -37.27
C THR A 715 32.97 -23.62 -38.08
N SER A 716 33.33 -23.64 -39.37
CA SER A 716 32.84 -22.63 -40.34
C SER A 716 31.47 -23.05 -40.88
N ALA A 717 30.69 -22.07 -41.36
CA ALA A 717 29.38 -22.30 -41.97
C ALA A 717 29.49 -22.57 -43.48
N ALA A 718 28.63 -23.46 -43.99
CA ALA A 718 27.97 -23.34 -45.29
C ALA A 718 26.88 -24.42 -45.42
N GLU A 719 25.62 -24.02 -45.63
CA GLU A 719 24.81 -24.50 -46.77
C GLU A 719 23.52 -23.68 -46.94
N ILE A 720 22.94 -23.79 -48.13
CA ILE A 720 21.69 -23.13 -48.55
C ILE A 720 20.78 -24.23 -49.13
N ASN A 721 19.57 -24.37 -48.59
CA ASN A 721 18.31 -24.74 -49.27
C ASN A 721 17.13 -24.65 -48.29
#